data_AF-A0A6V7TPE6-F1
#
_entry.id   AF-A0A6V7TPE6-F1
#
_cell.length_a   1.000
_cell.length_b   1.000
_cell.length_c   1.000
_cell.angle_alpha   90.00
_cell.angle_beta   90.00
_cell.angle_gamma   90.00
#
_symmetry.space_group_name_H-M   'P 1'
#
loop_
_entity.id
_entity.type
_entity.pdbx_description
1 polymer ?
#
loop_
_entity_poly.entity_id
_entity_poly.type
_entity_poly.pdbx_seq_one_letter_code
_entity_poly.pdbx_strand_id
1 'polypeptide(L)'
;MIDDSFNFSSLNFVKFTTGRHLISSFPLGAEQLARELKAVEKELVKTIRCNIGGRRKTFKENYHFYQIYIKLGHINLLAEDFARALSAYQKAYKYNKDNFLKEQSSLYGLAMCYYHFRVYHPAIELFCQLLFVHPYSEVATEVNARLGLCFKALDNFPQALKHLNIALEDTRECLALPKFFLRFQIAHCFDVAGEVRKAVEEYRRLLSDHDRSIVPLNNQLLSAIYGRLGWISLCSREREPREEIRLQKLKEAEALLQRARELQPVDSKANCYSGLCFSEQTRVANKFIQENNSGKHQQRTNSNQQNNQNIPRYNPDHTAQNAFVSYRTAIDSDESDANTWRSIGVLYQEQSQPSDALESFACSVQLNNKHYAAWLDLGQLYEKHRQYNDSLFCYEKALQANPEPPEQLYTRIHIIQREFNKIGGSANYTYLAEKHYDLLDKQKQLQQSNRQLDPFNRQLEQHKKPEEIRLAHIECAWQLGIPAQVRQRLLDLKKQQENKYREGSILFNMHDLIASSMKNDTNERSLTPTQRQIMQILKFNQDQLEFHESTLLHELEQRVGDTHEGTSTTKHVDEAISVEEEQPTLQPKCSPGTKPLPSSFELAQNKSPKSPIVEISPALVNLIPFPSSMLSPKEETSTSHNYHQQSFSSPGPHYIQEEKISSTSNHLELPPNLSLLAPVYLPVTVTSTEVLDMCKKRLSKPEEYKPIFDENFPPPKEPVPPPNTNFTSKENLLLKTPVVLVENQREAMAIELQRFCYTQPIVLIHGLTLALKIDLSQFSTKTLIQTAADHEVEVRTQYKMPYDVNVDQMGNPTWSIRSSKSFTTISRFGQYQAESFKHSLKEETEKLKQSNPKLYGSSNIPSCSSLNSENIVTSDLSPIPNKKQRKIILNNNNGTPTSNSANPEKEYKIIKFGTNVDLSDEKKFSFQLKELNKLPPFCRITSASNMLSYLGHTVFGMNTVQLYLKVPGCRTPGHLENNSFASVNVNIGPGECEWFGVPYEYWPALAKMCKDRNIDFLRGAWWPSVADLIKADLPFYRFTQRAGDVVWVNGGCVHWVQSTGWCNNVAWNVGPMTANQIEMALTAYEWNRLNSYRSLVPMQHLCWALAKDVRFSNQKLYNNIKNMLIRSLAYCQMLVDFVGTAMKSPIKMQQKQKGECAHYCHLCEIEVFNILFVKEISGKWKIFCFKCAKRNNLDEYVVLQQYPFEELQLIFDRFQLQITKPTVIC
;
A
#
# COMPACT_ATOMS: atom_id res chain seq x y z
N MET A 1 -51.55 18.87 18.95
CA MET A 1 -50.86 19.05 20.23
C MET A 1 -50.16 17.72 20.51
N ILE A 2 -48.88 17.50 20.19
CA ILE A 2 -47.76 18.45 20.02
C ILE A 2 -47.66 19.37 21.24
N ASP A 3 -46.77 19.00 22.16
CA ASP A 3 -46.23 19.90 23.16
C ASP A 3 -44.79 19.45 23.50
N ASP A 4 -43.94 20.39 23.93
CA ASP A 4 -42.48 20.24 23.91
C ASP A 4 -41.91 19.52 25.15
N SER A 5 -41.05 18.51 24.98
CA SER A 5 -40.37 17.87 26.13
C SER A 5 -38.98 17.23 25.89
N PHE A 6 -38.37 17.32 24.72
CA PHE A 6 -36.97 16.88 24.49
C PHE A 6 -36.06 18.02 24.01
N ASN A 7 -35.77 18.93 24.95
CA ASN A 7 -34.88 20.05 24.70
C ASN A 7 -33.39 19.64 24.78
N PHE A 8 -32.77 19.46 23.61
CA PHE A 8 -31.33 19.17 23.53
C PHE A 8 -30.44 20.27 24.12
N SER A 9 -30.93 21.50 24.30
CA SER A 9 -30.14 22.57 24.95
C SER A 9 -29.91 22.33 26.46
N SER A 10 -30.58 21.36 27.07
CA SER A 10 -30.37 20.95 28.48
C SER A 10 -29.60 19.64 28.65
N LEU A 11 -29.33 18.89 27.57
CA LEU A 11 -28.34 17.82 27.63
C LEU A 11 -26.95 18.48 27.65
N ASN A 12 -26.30 18.43 28.82
CA ASN A 12 -25.02 19.08 29.05
C ASN A 12 -23.92 18.45 28.19
N PHE A 13 -23.74 18.95 26.96
CA PHE A 13 -22.68 18.53 26.04
C PHE A 13 -21.30 18.60 26.71
N VAL A 14 -21.10 19.62 27.57
CA VAL A 14 -19.93 19.79 28.43
C VAL A 14 -19.66 18.57 29.33
N LYS A 15 -20.69 18.03 29.99
CA LYS A 15 -20.54 16.87 30.89
C LYS A 15 -20.17 15.59 30.13
N PHE A 16 -20.58 15.48 28.86
CA PHE A 16 -20.12 14.41 27.98
C PHE A 16 -18.68 14.62 27.49
N THR A 17 -18.26 15.85 27.16
CA THR A 17 -16.88 16.12 26.73
C THR A 17 -15.85 16.02 27.85
N THR A 18 -16.22 16.31 29.11
CA THR A 18 -15.32 16.16 30.27
C THR A 18 -15.32 14.75 30.87
N GLY A 19 -16.40 13.98 30.69
CA GLY A 19 -16.67 12.77 31.46
C GLY A 19 -16.08 11.46 30.92
N ARG A 20 -14.78 11.21 31.08
CA ARG A 20 -14.24 9.82 30.95
C ARG A 20 -14.73 8.87 32.06
N HIS A 21 -15.43 9.39 33.08
CA HIS A 21 -16.08 8.62 34.15
C HIS A 21 -17.60 8.49 33.98
N LEU A 22 -18.05 7.80 32.92
CA LEU A 22 -19.36 7.12 32.89
C LEU A 22 -19.24 5.68 32.33
N ILE A 23 -18.13 5.00 32.64
CA ILE A 23 -17.87 3.61 32.24
C ILE A 23 -18.73 2.59 33.05
N SER A 24 -19.51 3.04 34.03
CA SER A 24 -20.38 2.20 34.88
C SER A 24 -21.89 2.45 34.77
N SER A 25 -22.36 3.44 34.01
CA SER A 25 -23.79 3.66 33.78
C SER A 25 -24.08 4.40 32.47
N PHE A 26 -24.55 3.66 31.46
CA PHE A 26 -25.07 4.14 30.17
C PHE A 26 -24.20 5.15 29.40
N PRO A 27 -23.11 4.70 28.75
CA PRO A 27 -22.69 5.32 27.51
C PRO A 27 -23.83 5.22 26.47
N LEU A 28 -24.01 6.24 25.64
CA LEU A 28 -24.73 6.09 24.37
C LEU A 28 -23.87 5.18 23.48
N GLY A 29 -24.16 3.88 23.48
CA GLY A 29 -23.38 2.89 22.71
C GLY A 29 -23.34 3.25 21.22
N ALA A 30 -22.34 2.76 20.48
CA ALA A 30 -22.14 3.10 19.06
C ALA A 30 -23.41 2.88 18.21
N GLU A 31 -24.22 1.87 18.53
CA GLU A 31 -25.53 1.64 17.90
C GLU A 31 -26.58 2.72 18.16
N GLN A 32 -26.56 3.37 19.32
CA GLN A 32 -27.46 4.47 19.68
C GLN A 32 -27.00 5.76 18.98
N LEU A 33 -25.70 6.07 19.01
CA LEU A 33 -25.13 7.20 18.28
C LEU A 33 -25.36 7.07 16.75
N ALA A 34 -25.20 5.86 16.20
CA ALA A 34 -25.50 5.57 14.80
C ALA A 34 -27.00 5.59 14.47
N ARG A 35 -27.90 5.31 15.43
CA ARG A 35 -29.35 5.50 15.28
C ARG A 35 -29.73 6.97 15.27
N GLU A 36 -29.14 7.77 16.15
CA GLU A 36 -29.40 9.22 16.23
C GLU A 36 -28.83 9.96 15.01
N LEU A 37 -27.62 9.62 14.55
CA LEU A 37 -27.07 10.13 13.30
C LEU A 37 -28.02 9.87 12.12
N LYS A 38 -28.47 8.62 11.93
CA LYS A 38 -29.44 8.25 10.89
C LYS A 38 -30.79 8.95 11.05
N ALA A 39 -31.21 9.26 12.27
CA ALA A 39 -32.45 10.00 12.51
C ALA A 39 -32.32 11.47 12.06
N VAL A 40 -31.23 12.14 12.40
CA VAL A 40 -30.97 13.54 12.01
C VAL A 40 -30.66 13.66 10.51
N GLU A 41 -29.97 12.69 9.91
CA GLU A 41 -29.82 12.60 8.44
C GLU A 41 -31.19 12.45 7.74
N LYS A 42 -32.09 11.62 8.28
CA LYS A 42 -33.46 11.46 7.76
C LYS A 42 -34.30 12.72 7.93
N GLU A 43 -34.12 13.46 9.03
CA GLU A 43 -34.72 14.79 9.25
C GLU A 43 -34.21 15.81 8.22
N LEU A 44 -32.89 15.85 7.98
CA LEU A 44 -32.26 16.71 6.98
C LEU A 44 -32.78 16.39 5.57
N VAL A 45 -32.80 15.12 5.16
CA VAL A 45 -33.29 14.70 3.83
C VAL A 45 -34.78 15.04 3.66
N LYS A 46 -35.61 14.88 4.71
CA LYS A 46 -37.01 15.32 4.69
C LYS A 46 -37.13 16.83 4.50
N THR A 47 -36.36 17.60 5.26
CA THR A 47 -36.35 19.08 5.25
C THR A 47 -35.84 19.64 3.92
N ILE A 48 -34.86 18.99 3.29
CA ILE A 48 -34.38 19.31 1.94
C ILE A 48 -35.47 19.01 0.91
N ARG A 49 -36.08 17.81 0.93
CA ARG A 49 -37.14 17.44 -0.04
C ARG A 49 -38.33 18.38 -0.02
N CYS A 50 -38.76 18.85 1.15
CA CYS A 50 -39.82 19.86 1.27
C CYS A 50 -39.43 21.25 0.71
N ASN A 51 -38.13 21.57 0.60
CA ASN A 51 -37.64 22.87 0.13
C ASN A 51 -37.39 22.95 -1.39
N ILE A 52 -37.46 21.84 -2.13
CA ILE A 52 -37.23 21.82 -3.59
C ILE A 52 -38.35 22.57 -4.36
N GLY A 53 -39.48 22.88 -3.71
CA GLY A 53 -40.64 23.60 -4.27
C GLY A 53 -40.48 25.11 -4.54
N GLY A 54 -39.25 25.65 -4.61
CA GLY A 54 -38.97 26.92 -5.29
C GLY A 54 -39.52 28.22 -4.67
N ARG A 55 -39.76 28.29 -3.35
CA ARG A 55 -40.13 29.55 -2.65
C ARG A 55 -38.92 30.18 -1.95
N ARG A 56 -38.92 31.52 -1.80
CA ARG A 56 -37.84 32.27 -1.13
C ARG A 56 -37.70 31.84 0.33
N LYS A 57 -36.49 31.45 0.73
CA LYS A 57 -36.19 30.95 2.09
C LYS A 57 -36.65 31.91 3.18
N THR A 58 -37.49 31.45 4.10
CA THR A 58 -37.91 32.26 5.25
C THR A 58 -36.89 32.19 6.39
N PHE A 59 -36.92 33.17 7.30
CA PHE A 59 -36.07 33.18 8.50
C PHE A 59 -36.26 31.91 9.35
N LYS A 60 -37.49 31.37 9.41
CA LYS A 60 -37.79 30.10 10.09
C LYS A 60 -37.08 28.90 9.46
N GLU A 61 -37.02 28.81 8.13
CA GLU A 61 -36.31 27.71 7.45
C GLU A 61 -34.80 27.77 7.70
N ASN A 62 -34.18 28.96 7.63
CA ASN A 62 -32.75 29.12 7.91
C ASN A 62 -32.43 28.77 9.38
N TYR A 63 -33.29 29.12 10.33
CA TYR A 63 -33.14 28.73 11.73
C TYR A 63 -33.31 27.21 11.95
N HIS A 64 -34.22 26.56 11.22
CA HIS A 64 -34.37 25.10 11.27
C HIS A 64 -33.16 24.37 10.67
N PHE A 65 -32.61 24.86 9.55
CA PHE A 65 -31.34 24.34 9.02
C PHE A 65 -30.16 24.56 9.97
N TYR A 66 -30.07 25.71 10.64
CA TYR A 66 -29.08 25.94 11.72
C TYR A 66 -29.17 24.85 12.78
N GLN A 67 -30.36 24.60 13.33
CA GLN A 67 -30.60 23.60 14.38
C GLN A 67 -30.20 22.17 13.94
N ILE A 68 -30.53 21.78 12.71
CA ILE A 68 -30.12 20.46 12.17
C ILE A 68 -28.60 20.37 12.01
N TYR A 69 -27.94 21.40 11.47
CA TYR A 69 -26.50 21.37 11.25
C TYR A 69 -25.67 21.48 12.54
N ILE A 70 -26.17 22.16 13.58
CA ILE A 70 -25.57 22.12 14.93
C ILE A 70 -25.63 20.71 15.50
N LYS A 71 -26.80 20.05 15.49
CA LYS A 71 -26.94 18.65 15.94
C LYS A 71 -26.01 17.70 15.19
N LEU A 72 -25.89 17.85 13.86
CA LEU A 72 -24.94 17.06 13.07
C LEU A 72 -23.48 17.35 13.43
N GLY A 73 -23.12 18.61 13.73
CA GLY A 73 -21.80 18.97 14.25
C GLY A 73 -21.49 18.27 15.57
N HIS A 74 -22.42 18.34 16.53
CA HIS A 74 -22.29 17.70 17.85
C HIS A 74 -22.21 16.16 17.76
N ILE A 75 -23.09 15.51 16.98
CA ILE A 75 -23.10 14.05 16.83
C ILE A 75 -21.82 13.55 16.13
N ASN A 76 -21.36 14.20 15.05
CA ASN A 76 -20.13 13.77 14.37
C ASN A 76 -18.89 14.05 15.22
N LEU A 77 -18.88 15.11 16.05
CA LEU A 77 -17.80 15.37 17.00
C LEU A 77 -17.73 14.31 18.11
N LEU A 78 -18.87 13.84 18.61
CA LEU A 78 -18.95 12.70 19.54
C LEU A 78 -18.60 11.35 18.89
N ALA A 79 -18.74 11.23 17.57
CA ALA A 79 -18.34 10.07 16.79
C ALA A 79 -16.85 10.12 16.34
N GLU A 80 -16.08 11.11 16.81
CA GLU A 80 -14.69 11.41 16.41
C GLU A 80 -14.50 11.69 14.89
N ASP A 81 -15.58 11.94 14.15
CA ASP A 81 -15.54 12.38 12.75
C ASP A 81 -15.43 13.92 12.68
N PHE A 82 -14.22 14.40 13.01
CA PHE A 82 -13.89 15.83 13.01
C PHE A 82 -14.08 16.50 11.63
N ALA A 83 -14.06 15.75 10.53
CA ALA A 83 -14.22 16.28 9.18
C ALA A 83 -15.71 16.57 8.86
N ARG A 84 -16.61 15.61 9.10
CA ARG A 84 -18.05 15.84 8.98
C ARG A 84 -18.54 16.85 10.01
N ALA A 85 -18.00 16.83 11.23
CA ALA A 85 -18.29 17.81 12.26
C ALA A 85 -17.93 19.23 11.81
N LEU A 86 -16.70 19.46 11.31
CA LEU A 86 -16.25 20.76 10.78
C LEU A 86 -17.19 21.25 9.67
N SER A 87 -17.54 20.39 8.72
CA SER A 87 -18.44 20.75 7.62
C SER A 87 -19.85 21.12 8.11
N ALA A 88 -20.36 20.41 9.12
CA ALA A 88 -21.66 20.68 9.72
C ALA A 88 -21.66 22.01 10.50
N TYR A 89 -20.66 22.28 11.34
CA TYR A 89 -20.52 23.56 12.04
C TYR A 89 -20.38 24.75 11.08
N GLN A 90 -19.58 24.63 10.02
CA GLN A 90 -19.47 25.68 9.00
C GLN A 90 -20.79 25.93 8.27
N LYS A 91 -21.58 24.87 8.00
CA LYS A 91 -22.92 24.99 7.43
C LYS A 91 -23.87 25.70 8.40
N ALA A 92 -23.87 25.34 9.68
CA ALA A 92 -24.67 26.03 10.70
C ALA A 92 -24.29 27.52 10.81
N TYR A 93 -23.00 27.86 10.90
CA TYR A 93 -22.51 29.23 10.92
C TYR A 93 -23.01 30.06 9.73
N LYS A 94 -23.04 29.46 8.53
CA LYS A 94 -23.58 30.09 7.31
C LYS A 94 -25.10 30.30 7.35
N TYR A 95 -25.85 29.48 8.07
CA TYR A 95 -27.31 29.60 8.20
C TYR A 95 -27.75 30.59 9.29
N ASN A 96 -27.02 30.69 10.41
CA ASN A 96 -27.29 31.69 11.45
C ASN A 96 -26.04 32.01 12.28
N LYS A 97 -25.25 33.00 11.84
CA LYS A 97 -24.03 33.46 12.51
C LYS A 97 -24.30 34.03 13.92
N ASP A 98 -25.37 34.81 14.07
CA ASP A 98 -25.63 35.58 15.30
C ASP A 98 -26.03 34.71 16.50
N ASN A 99 -26.62 33.54 16.24
CA ASN A 99 -26.86 32.53 17.27
C ASN A 99 -25.64 31.61 17.44
N PHE A 100 -24.95 31.23 16.36
CA PHE A 100 -23.72 30.42 16.43
C PHE A 100 -22.69 31.05 17.39
N LEU A 101 -22.48 32.36 17.27
CA LEU A 101 -21.49 33.11 18.06
C LEU A 101 -21.93 33.38 19.52
N LYS A 102 -23.17 33.06 19.88
CA LYS A 102 -23.66 33.13 21.27
C LYS A 102 -23.65 31.76 21.95
N GLU A 103 -23.74 30.68 21.18
CA GLU A 103 -23.90 29.33 21.71
C GLU A 103 -22.54 28.69 22.06
N GLN A 104 -22.31 28.47 23.37
CA GLN A 104 -21.05 27.94 23.90
C GLN A 104 -20.64 26.60 23.28
N SER A 105 -21.60 25.70 23.08
CA SER A 105 -21.42 24.36 22.48
C SER A 105 -20.98 24.43 21.01
N SER A 106 -21.46 25.43 20.27
CA SER A 106 -21.18 25.65 18.85
C SER A 106 -19.80 26.27 18.63
N LEU A 107 -19.44 27.28 19.45
CA LEU A 107 -18.07 27.81 19.50
C LEU A 107 -17.06 26.72 19.90
N TYR A 108 -17.34 25.96 20.97
CA TYR A 108 -16.45 24.92 21.46
C TYR A 108 -16.23 23.81 20.43
N GLY A 109 -17.31 23.32 19.81
CA GLY A 109 -17.23 22.25 18.81
C GLY A 109 -16.42 22.63 17.58
N LEU A 110 -16.58 23.86 17.07
CA LEU A 110 -15.82 24.36 15.93
C LEU A 110 -14.35 24.62 16.28
N ALA A 111 -14.07 25.20 17.45
CA ALA A 111 -12.70 25.40 17.94
C ALA A 111 -11.96 24.06 18.12
N MET A 112 -12.67 23.03 18.63
CA MET A 112 -12.14 21.67 18.77
C MET A 112 -11.84 21.01 17.41
N CYS A 113 -12.65 21.23 16.37
CA CYS A 113 -12.32 20.80 15.01
C CYS A 113 -11.03 21.48 14.50
N TYR A 114 -10.89 22.80 14.61
CA TYR A 114 -9.66 23.50 14.17
C TYR A 114 -8.42 23.09 14.98
N TYR A 115 -8.58 22.88 16.30
CA TYR A 115 -7.53 22.34 17.18
C TYR A 115 -7.07 20.95 16.74
N HIS A 116 -8.01 20.04 16.43
CA HIS A 116 -7.69 18.70 15.93
C HIS A 116 -6.90 18.73 14.61
N PHE A 117 -7.29 19.60 13.68
CA PHE A 117 -6.56 19.81 12.43
C PHE A 117 -5.29 20.69 12.56
N ARG A 118 -4.87 21.04 13.78
CA ARG A 118 -3.69 21.89 14.09
C ARG A 118 -3.72 23.29 13.46
N VAL A 119 -4.89 23.80 13.11
CA VAL A 119 -5.05 25.15 12.55
C VAL A 119 -5.19 26.14 13.69
N TYR A 120 -4.06 26.45 14.34
CA TYR A 120 -4.07 27.09 15.66
C TYR A 120 -4.64 28.51 15.69
N HIS A 121 -4.49 29.32 14.64
CA HIS A 121 -4.98 30.71 14.66
C HIS A 121 -6.52 30.82 14.77
N PRO A 122 -7.35 30.20 13.89
CA PRO A 122 -8.80 30.17 14.07
C PRO A 122 -9.25 29.45 15.36
N ALA A 123 -8.50 28.44 15.82
CA ALA A 123 -8.79 27.79 17.09
C ALA A 123 -8.59 28.76 18.27
N ILE A 124 -7.50 29.54 18.29
CA ILE A 124 -7.25 30.59 19.29
C ILE A 124 -8.34 31.65 19.25
N GLU A 125 -8.70 32.16 18.07
CA GLU A 125 -9.77 33.16 17.92
C GLU A 125 -11.10 32.68 18.53
N LEU A 126 -11.54 31.47 18.18
CA LEU A 126 -12.80 30.90 18.68
C LEU A 126 -12.74 30.53 20.17
N PHE A 127 -11.61 30.05 20.68
CA PHE A 127 -11.42 29.79 22.11
C PHE A 127 -11.39 31.08 22.93
N CYS A 128 -10.70 32.13 22.46
CA CYS A 128 -10.72 33.45 23.07
C CYS A 128 -12.12 34.09 23.01
N GLN A 129 -12.84 33.94 21.90
CA GLN A 129 -14.22 34.40 21.78
C GLN A 129 -15.16 33.64 22.73
N LEU A 130 -14.98 32.32 22.91
CA LEU A 130 -15.73 31.55 23.90
C LEU A 130 -15.47 32.05 25.33
N LEU A 131 -14.21 32.29 25.71
CA LEU A 131 -13.87 32.85 27.02
C LEU A 131 -14.39 34.28 27.22
N PHE A 132 -14.49 35.08 26.14
CA PHE A 132 -15.04 36.44 26.19
C PHE A 132 -16.56 36.43 26.40
N VAL A 133 -17.30 35.56 25.71
CA VAL A 133 -18.76 35.46 25.81
C VAL A 133 -19.20 34.65 27.05
N HIS A 134 -18.44 33.63 27.44
CA HIS A 134 -18.75 32.69 28.53
C HIS A 134 -17.58 32.54 29.54
N PRO A 135 -17.13 33.61 30.22
CA PRO A 135 -15.92 33.59 31.06
C PRO A 135 -15.98 32.61 32.24
N TYR A 136 -17.17 32.36 32.78
CA TYR A 136 -17.39 31.45 33.92
C TYR A 136 -17.74 30.01 33.50
N SER A 137 -17.58 29.66 32.21
CA SER A 137 -17.95 28.35 31.67
C SER A 137 -17.29 27.17 32.40
N GLU A 138 -18.00 26.05 32.51
CA GLU A 138 -17.45 24.76 32.94
C GLU A 138 -16.26 24.30 32.07
N VAL A 139 -16.20 24.65 30.77
CA VAL A 139 -15.04 24.33 29.90
C VAL A 139 -13.90 25.35 29.98
N ALA A 140 -14.05 26.47 30.72
CA ALA A 140 -13.06 27.56 30.67
C ALA A 140 -11.64 27.13 31.08
N THR A 141 -11.51 26.19 32.02
CA THR A 141 -10.24 25.61 32.45
C THR A 141 -9.58 24.80 31.32
N GLU A 142 -10.36 23.96 30.63
CA GLU A 142 -9.90 23.16 29.49
C GLU A 142 -9.55 24.05 28.29
N VAL A 143 -10.35 25.09 28.02
CA VAL A 143 -10.10 26.06 26.96
C VAL A 143 -8.82 26.85 27.20
N ASN A 144 -8.53 27.28 28.43
CA ASN A 144 -7.25 27.89 28.78
C ASN A 144 -6.08 26.90 28.60
N ALA A 145 -6.22 25.65 29.05
CA ALA A 145 -5.19 24.63 28.83
C ALA A 145 -4.91 24.38 27.33
N ARG A 146 -5.97 24.33 26.50
CA ARG A 146 -5.86 24.17 25.03
C ARG A 146 -5.27 25.41 24.35
N LEU A 147 -5.65 26.62 24.78
CA LEU A 147 -5.00 27.87 24.32
C LEU A 147 -3.50 27.88 24.65
N GLY A 148 -3.14 27.45 25.85
CA GLY A 148 -1.74 27.29 26.26
C GLY A 148 -0.95 26.37 25.32
N LEU A 149 -1.56 25.24 24.91
CA LEU A 149 -0.99 24.33 23.92
C LEU A 149 -0.93 24.93 22.49
N CYS A 150 -1.95 25.71 22.08
CA CYS A 150 -1.93 26.41 20.79
C CYS A 150 -0.80 27.45 20.72
N PHE A 151 -0.67 28.32 21.73
CA PHE A 151 0.41 29.32 21.77
C PHE A 151 1.80 28.67 21.84
N LYS A 152 1.92 27.55 22.57
CA LYS A 152 3.16 26.75 22.61
C LYS A 152 3.53 26.17 21.23
N ALA A 153 2.55 25.78 20.42
CA ALA A 153 2.76 25.28 19.06
C ALA A 153 2.99 26.39 18.01
N LEU A 154 2.91 27.66 18.43
CA LEU A 154 3.26 28.86 17.66
C LEU A 154 4.49 29.58 18.27
N ASP A 155 5.28 28.86 19.07
CA ASP A 155 6.48 29.33 19.81
C ASP A 155 6.28 30.58 20.69
N ASN A 156 5.02 30.96 20.98
CA ASN A 156 4.67 32.08 21.86
C ASN A 156 4.63 31.62 23.33
N PHE A 157 5.81 31.29 23.86
CA PHE A 157 5.97 30.79 25.24
C PHE A 157 5.40 31.72 26.33
N PRO A 158 5.45 33.07 26.24
CA PRO A 158 4.84 33.95 27.23
C PRO A 158 3.31 33.78 27.33
N GLN A 159 2.58 33.76 26.20
CA GLN A 159 1.14 33.54 26.24
C GLN A 159 0.79 32.08 26.57
N ALA A 160 1.62 31.12 26.14
CA ALA A 160 1.47 29.72 26.52
C ALA A 160 1.53 29.53 28.05
N LEU A 161 2.57 30.06 28.70
CA LEU A 161 2.74 30.00 30.15
C LEU A 161 1.60 30.70 30.89
N LYS A 162 1.17 31.89 30.42
CA LYS A 162 0.01 32.60 30.98
C LYS A 162 -1.24 31.73 31.02
N HIS A 163 -1.64 31.15 29.90
CA HIS A 163 -2.87 30.34 29.83
C HIS A 163 -2.74 28.97 30.51
N LEU A 164 -1.55 28.35 30.52
CA LEU A 164 -1.30 27.12 31.28
C LEU A 164 -1.33 27.35 32.80
N ASN A 165 -0.80 28.46 33.29
CA ASN A 165 -0.85 28.82 34.72
C ASN A 165 -2.29 29.10 35.18
N ILE A 166 -3.06 29.87 34.41
CA ILE A 166 -4.49 30.10 34.67
C ILE A 166 -5.26 28.77 34.80
N ALA A 167 -4.99 27.80 33.91
CA ALA A 167 -5.62 26.47 33.98
C ALA A 167 -5.09 25.57 35.12
N LEU A 168 -3.91 25.85 35.67
CA LEU A 168 -3.31 25.12 36.79
C LEU A 168 -3.79 25.67 38.16
N GLU A 169 -3.99 26.98 38.25
CA GLU A 169 -4.44 27.71 39.44
C GLU A 169 -5.95 27.53 39.71
N ASP A 170 -6.77 27.40 38.65
CA ASP A 170 -8.20 27.09 38.74
C ASP A 170 -8.46 25.85 39.61
N THR A 171 -9.41 25.92 40.56
CA THR A 171 -9.71 24.82 41.47
C THR A 171 -10.45 23.65 40.81
N ARG A 172 -11.00 23.85 39.62
CA ARG A 172 -11.72 22.84 38.85
C ARG A 172 -10.75 21.86 38.17
N GLU A 173 -11.03 20.56 38.27
CA GLU A 173 -10.19 19.55 37.62
C GLU A 173 -10.53 19.39 36.13
N CYS A 174 -9.58 19.74 35.26
CA CYS A 174 -9.68 19.44 33.84
C CYS A 174 -9.41 17.95 33.57
N LEU A 175 -10.47 17.15 33.52
CA LEU A 175 -10.41 15.70 33.28
C LEU A 175 -9.74 15.30 31.95
N ALA A 176 -9.72 16.19 30.96
CA ALA A 176 -9.02 15.99 29.69
C ALA A 176 -7.51 16.32 29.75
N LEU A 177 -7.11 17.23 30.64
CA LEU A 177 -5.73 17.74 30.77
C LEU A 177 -5.38 17.93 32.27
N PRO A 178 -5.03 16.85 32.99
CA PRO A 178 -4.82 16.89 34.43
C PRO A 178 -3.70 17.84 34.87
N LYS A 179 -3.75 18.32 36.12
CA LYS A 179 -2.78 19.31 36.65
C LYS A 179 -1.31 18.89 36.54
N PHE A 180 -1.02 17.60 36.68
CA PHE A 180 0.33 17.06 36.45
C PHE A 180 0.80 17.19 34.99
N PHE A 181 -0.12 17.07 34.02
CA PHE A 181 0.17 17.28 32.61
C PHE A 181 0.35 18.78 32.31
N LEU A 182 -0.46 19.65 32.90
CA LEU A 182 -0.28 21.11 32.79
C LEU A 182 1.10 21.54 33.29
N ARG A 183 1.52 21.07 34.48
CA ARG A 183 2.88 21.30 35.01
C ARG A 183 3.98 20.78 34.08
N PHE A 184 3.83 19.58 33.51
CA PHE A 184 4.77 19.08 32.50
C PHE A 184 4.84 19.99 31.27
N GLN A 185 3.71 20.49 30.78
CA GLN A 185 3.68 21.42 29.64
C GLN A 185 4.37 22.75 29.96
N ILE A 186 4.22 23.27 31.19
CA ILE A 186 4.90 24.45 31.73
C ILE A 186 6.41 24.22 31.84
N ALA A 187 6.85 23.11 32.45
CA ALA A 187 8.27 22.73 32.53
C ALA A 187 8.91 22.65 31.14
N HIS A 188 8.20 22.06 30.18
CA HIS A 188 8.61 21.98 28.77
C HIS A 188 8.54 23.34 28.04
N CYS A 189 7.76 24.32 28.49
CA CYS A 189 7.85 25.69 27.98
C CYS A 189 9.14 26.38 28.45
N PHE A 190 9.54 26.23 29.71
CA PHE A 190 10.85 26.72 30.18
C PHE A 190 12.02 26.02 29.49
N ASP A 191 11.91 24.71 29.27
CA ASP A 191 12.89 23.86 28.58
C ASP A 191 13.20 24.39 27.15
N VAL A 192 12.15 24.62 26.35
CA VAL A 192 12.30 25.14 24.97
C VAL A 192 12.68 26.63 24.94
N ALA A 193 12.21 27.43 25.90
CA ALA A 193 12.59 28.84 26.04
C ALA A 193 14.03 29.04 26.59
N GLY A 194 14.81 27.98 26.82
CA GLY A 194 16.20 28.07 27.30
C GLY A 194 16.36 28.32 28.81
N GLU A 195 15.25 28.37 29.56
CA GLU A 195 15.17 28.56 31.02
C GLU A 195 15.46 27.24 31.77
N VAL A 196 16.58 26.61 31.42
CA VAL A 196 16.95 25.23 31.80
C VAL A 196 16.88 24.99 33.31
N ARG A 197 17.24 25.97 34.16
CA ARG A 197 17.18 25.83 35.62
C ARG A 197 15.75 25.60 36.11
N LYS A 198 14.80 26.42 35.65
CA LYS A 198 13.37 26.34 36.00
C LYS A 198 12.75 25.05 35.46
N ALA A 199 13.14 24.65 34.25
CA ALA A 199 12.70 23.39 33.65
C ALA A 199 13.13 22.16 34.47
N VAL A 200 14.41 22.07 34.85
CA VAL A 200 14.94 20.96 35.66
C VAL A 200 14.31 20.93 37.06
N GLU A 201 14.07 22.09 37.67
CA GLU A 201 13.40 22.19 38.96
C GLU A 201 11.98 21.62 38.90
N GLU A 202 11.13 22.07 37.96
CA GLU A 202 9.76 21.57 37.83
C GLU A 202 9.68 20.11 37.35
N TYR A 203 10.59 19.63 36.48
CA TYR A 203 10.67 18.21 36.14
C TYR A 203 11.05 17.34 37.36
N ARG A 204 12.00 17.78 38.19
CA ARG A 204 12.38 17.07 39.44
C ARG A 204 11.29 17.17 40.51
N ARG A 205 10.52 18.27 40.52
CA ARG A 205 9.33 18.46 41.36
C ARG A 205 8.23 17.46 40.99
N LEU A 206 7.96 17.26 39.70
CA LEU A 206 7.00 16.25 39.22
C LEU A 206 7.39 14.82 39.61
N LEU A 207 8.68 14.48 39.61
CA LEU A 207 9.17 13.18 40.11
C LEU A 207 9.06 13.08 41.65
N SER A 208 9.34 14.18 42.37
CA SER A 208 9.21 14.22 43.84
C SER A 208 7.76 14.15 44.30
N ASP A 209 6.83 14.75 43.55
CA ASP A 209 5.39 14.69 43.77
C ASP A 209 4.84 13.29 43.39
N HIS A 210 5.40 12.65 42.34
CA HIS A 210 5.11 11.24 41.99
C HIS A 210 5.42 10.30 43.16
N ASP A 211 6.66 10.33 43.66
CA ASP A 211 7.14 9.39 44.71
C ASP A 211 6.47 9.61 46.08
N ARG A 212 5.64 10.65 46.21
CA ARG A 212 4.85 10.98 47.41
C ARG A 212 3.34 10.82 47.21
N SER A 213 2.89 10.60 45.97
CA SER A 213 1.47 10.53 45.62
C SER A 213 0.92 9.11 45.77
N ILE A 214 -0.32 9.00 46.26
CA ILE A 214 -1.07 7.74 46.30
C ILE A 214 -1.46 7.30 44.86
N VAL A 215 -1.58 8.26 43.94
CA VAL A 215 -1.84 8.01 42.51
C VAL A 215 -0.56 8.26 41.71
N PRO A 216 0.08 7.23 41.14
CA PRO A 216 1.27 7.42 40.32
C PRO A 216 0.93 8.09 38.98
N LEU A 217 1.94 8.71 38.37
CA LEU A 217 1.85 9.28 37.03
C LEU A 217 1.85 8.15 35.99
N ASN A 218 1.20 8.37 34.84
CA ASN A 218 1.26 7.46 33.70
C ASN A 218 2.72 7.27 33.22
N ASN A 219 3.13 6.01 33.00
CA ASN A 219 4.43 5.63 32.44
C ASN A 219 4.83 6.44 31.20
N GLN A 220 3.88 6.80 30.33
CA GLN A 220 4.12 7.65 29.17
C GLN A 220 4.63 9.06 29.55
N LEU A 221 4.07 9.65 30.60
CA LEU A 221 4.48 10.96 31.10
C LEU A 221 5.81 10.87 31.87
N LEU A 222 6.00 9.80 32.65
CA LEU A 222 7.28 9.54 33.32
C LEU A 222 8.41 9.35 32.31
N SER A 223 8.20 8.56 31.25
CA SER A 223 9.16 8.39 30.16
C SER A 223 9.50 9.72 29.50
N ALA A 224 8.51 10.56 29.21
CA ALA A 224 8.74 11.91 28.68
C ALA A 224 9.55 12.81 29.65
N ILE A 225 9.28 12.77 30.96
CA ILE A 225 10.04 13.54 31.97
C ILE A 225 11.50 13.06 32.04
N TYR A 226 11.73 11.75 32.15
CA TYR A 226 13.08 11.17 32.17
C TYR A 226 13.82 11.43 30.84
N GLY A 227 13.13 11.37 29.71
CA GLY A 227 13.66 11.71 28.39
C GLY A 227 14.13 13.16 28.28
N ARG A 228 13.33 14.14 28.74
CA ARG A 228 13.73 15.56 28.76
C ARG A 228 14.85 15.85 29.75
N LEU A 229 14.85 15.23 30.92
CA LEU A 229 15.97 15.35 31.88
C LEU A 229 17.27 14.75 31.32
N GLY A 230 17.19 13.62 30.60
CA GLY A 230 18.33 13.02 29.90
C GLY A 230 18.89 13.93 28.80
N TRP A 231 18.01 14.50 27.97
CA TRP A 231 18.36 15.50 26.96
C TRP A 231 19.07 16.73 27.56
N ILE A 232 18.51 17.32 28.63
CA ILE A 232 19.11 18.49 29.30
C ILE A 232 20.51 18.15 29.85
N SER A 233 20.70 16.96 30.42
CA SER A 233 22.01 16.48 30.88
C SER A 233 23.02 16.35 29.74
N LEU A 234 22.58 15.85 28.57
CA LEU A 234 23.41 15.71 27.38
C LEU A 234 23.85 17.08 26.80
N CYS A 235 22.95 18.05 26.74
CA CYS A 235 23.27 19.42 26.27
C CYS A 235 24.17 20.19 27.25
N SER A 236 23.97 20.02 28.56
CA SER A 236 24.72 20.76 29.60
C SER A 236 26.23 20.50 29.50
N ARG A 237 26.61 19.28 29.11
CA ARG A 237 27.98 18.81 28.86
C ARG A 237 28.80 19.73 27.94
N GLU A 238 28.18 20.36 26.94
CA GLU A 238 28.89 21.19 25.96
C GLU A 238 29.38 22.52 26.53
N ARG A 239 28.75 22.97 27.62
CA ARG A 239 29.07 24.23 28.32
C ARG A 239 30.09 24.04 29.45
N GLU A 240 30.32 22.80 29.88
CA GLU A 240 31.27 22.47 30.95
C GLU A 240 32.71 22.41 30.42
N PRO A 241 33.71 23.04 31.08
CA PRO A 241 35.10 23.03 30.61
C PRO A 241 35.91 21.80 31.06
N ARG A 242 35.48 21.05 32.08
CA ARG A 242 36.23 19.89 32.63
C ARG A 242 35.73 18.57 32.05
N GLU A 243 36.62 17.77 31.45
CA GLU A 243 36.24 16.48 30.84
C GLU A 243 35.65 15.48 31.86
N GLU A 244 36.12 15.45 33.11
CA GLU A 244 35.56 14.61 34.17
C GLU A 244 34.05 14.87 34.40
N ILE A 245 33.66 16.16 34.45
CA ILE A 245 32.26 16.59 34.62
C ILE A 245 31.45 16.24 33.36
N ARG A 246 32.04 16.36 32.16
CA ARG A 246 31.40 15.93 30.90
C ARG A 246 31.06 14.44 30.91
N LEU A 247 31.99 13.58 31.36
CA LEU A 247 31.74 12.15 31.47
C LEU A 247 30.74 11.80 32.58
N GLN A 248 30.74 12.53 33.71
CA GLN A 248 29.72 12.38 34.74
C GLN A 248 28.31 12.74 34.23
N LYS A 249 28.18 13.83 33.46
CA LYS A 249 26.91 14.24 32.82
C LYS A 249 26.44 13.27 31.75
N LEU A 250 27.36 12.64 31.01
CA LEU A 250 27.03 11.59 30.04
C LEU A 250 26.46 10.34 30.74
N LYS A 251 27.02 9.94 31.88
CA LYS A 251 26.47 8.84 32.71
C LYS A 251 25.11 9.20 33.35
N GLU A 252 24.92 10.44 33.79
CA GLU A 252 23.61 10.92 34.28
C GLU A 252 22.55 10.86 33.17
N ALA A 253 22.89 11.29 31.94
CA ALA A 253 22.01 11.18 30.78
C ALA A 253 21.69 9.70 30.44
N GLU A 254 22.69 8.83 30.38
CA GLU A 254 22.53 7.39 30.08
C GLU A 254 21.55 6.70 31.04
N ALA A 255 21.68 6.94 32.35
CA ALA A 255 20.78 6.36 33.36
C ALA A 255 19.33 6.87 33.24
N LEU A 256 19.14 8.18 33.00
CA LEU A 256 17.81 8.78 32.79
C LEU A 256 17.15 8.23 31.50
N LEU A 257 17.92 8.07 30.43
CA LEU A 257 17.44 7.59 29.13
C LEU A 257 17.20 6.08 29.11
N GLN A 258 17.96 5.30 29.88
CA GLN A 258 17.59 3.92 30.17
C GLN A 258 16.25 3.86 30.91
N ARG A 259 16.04 4.67 31.95
CA ARG A 259 14.78 4.64 32.72
C ARG A 259 13.57 5.05 31.87
N ALA A 260 13.72 5.99 30.94
CA ALA A 260 12.69 6.33 29.97
C ALA A 260 12.30 5.13 29.08
N ARG A 261 13.30 4.40 28.53
CA ARG A 261 13.08 3.20 27.71
C ARG A 261 12.49 2.02 28.50
N GLU A 262 12.84 1.86 29.77
CA GLU A 262 12.21 0.86 30.66
C GLU A 262 10.71 1.13 30.86
N LEU A 263 10.30 2.40 30.92
CA LEU A 263 8.91 2.82 31.11
C LEU A 263 8.09 2.80 29.81
N GLN A 264 8.71 3.14 28.67
CA GLN A 264 8.10 3.07 27.36
C GLN A 264 9.16 2.73 26.28
N PRO A 265 9.33 1.45 25.90
CA PRO A 265 10.32 1.02 24.90
C PRO A 265 10.12 1.61 23.50
N VAL A 266 8.91 2.09 23.20
CA VAL A 266 8.46 2.59 21.88
C VAL A 266 8.23 4.11 21.89
N ASP A 267 8.86 4.86 22.81
CA ASP A 267 8.93 6.32 22.65
C ASP A 267 10.05 6.67 21.66
N SER A 268 9.68 7.28 20.52
CA SER A 268 10.65 7.74 19.53
C SER A 268 11.66 8.73 20.12
N LYS A 269 11.21 9.63 21.01
CA LYS A 269 12.07 10.70 21.53
C LYS A 269 13.10 10.19 22.53
N ALA A 270 12.71 9.39 23.51
CA ALA A 270 13.64 8.70 24.40
C ALA A 270 14.63 7.80 23.65
N ASN A 271 14.19 7.10 22.59
CA ASN A 271 15.07 6.30 21.74
C ASN A 271 16.05 7.17 20.93
N CYS A 272 15.61 8.29 20.34
CA CYS A 272 16.48 9.23 19.64
C CYS A 272 17.53 9.86 20.58
N TYR A 273 17.13 10.30 21.78
CA TYR A 273 18.05 10.82 22.79
C TYR A 273 19.02 9.74 23.30
N SER A 274 18.58 8.48 23.39
CA SER A 274 19.46 7.33 23.70
C SER A 274 20.50 7.11 22.60
N GLY A 275 20.11 7.17 21.32
CA GLY A 275 21.02 7.07 20.18
C GLY A 275 22.08 8.17 20.19
N LEU A 276 21.67 9.41 20.48
CA LEU A 276 22.58 10.56 20.68
C LEU A 276 23.56 10.35 21.83
N CYS A 277 23.09 9.81 22.97
CA CYS A 277 23.95 9.47 24.10
C CYS A 277 25.01 8.42 23.73
N PHE A 278 24.64 7.37 22.99
CA PHE A 278 25.59 6.35 22.52
C PHE A 278 26.52 6.84 21.41
N SER A 279 26.08 7.74 20.53
CA SER A 279 26.94 8.41 19.54
C SER A 279 28.03 9.22 20.25
N GLU A 280 27.69 9.98 21.30
CA GLU A 280 28.68 10.74 22.06
C GLU A 280 29.66 9.86 22.85
N GLN A 281 29.24 8.68 23.33
CA GLN A 281 30.19 7.68 23.86
C GLN A 281 31.16 7.19 22.78
N THR A 282 30.68 6.96 21.55
CA THR A 282 31.50 6.58 20.39
C THR A 282 32.50 7.68 20.03
N ARG A 283 32.06 8.95 19.97
CA ARG A 283 32.94 10.10 19.73
C ARG A 283 34.05 10.21 20.76
N VAL A 284 33.73 10.06 22.04
CA VAL A 284 34.70 10.10 23.15
C VAL A 284 35.69 8.93 23.05
N ALA A 285 35.23 7.71 22.77
CA ALA A 285 36.10 6.55 22.56
C ALA A 285 37.07 6.76 21.38
N ASN A 286 36.57 7.24 20.24
CA ASN A 286 37.36 7.51 19.05
C ASN A 286 38.41 8.62 19.28
N LYS A 287 38.07 9.67 20.03
CA LYS A 287 39.04 10.71 20.46
C LYS A 287 40.19 10.09 21.24
N PHE A 288 39.89 9.29 22.28
CA PHE A 288 40.93 8.61 23.06
C PHE A 288 41.80 7.66 22.23
N ILE A 289 41.23 6.95 21.26
CA ILE A 289 42.00 6.05 20.36
C ILE A 289 42.94 6.86 19.46
N GLN A 290 42.48 7.97 18.88
CA GLN A 290 43.32 8.85 18.06
C GLN A 290 44.43 9.53 18.89
N GLU A 291 44.13 10.00 20.09
CA GLU A 291 45.11 10.61 21.00
C GLU A 291 46.22 9.62 21.37
N ASN A 292 45.89 8.37 21.73
CA ASN A 292 46.86 7.30 21.98
C ASN A 292 47.70 6.97 20.73
N ASN A 293 47.07 6.80 19.56
CA ASN A 293 47.77 6.48 18.31
C ASN A 293 48.67 7.62 17.80
N SER A 294 48.46 8.86 18.25
CA SER A 294 49.23 10.04 17.83
C SER A 294 50.61 10.20 18.50
N GLY A 295 50.95 9.35 19.49
CA GLY A 295 52.25 9.32 20.17
C GLY A 295 52.59 10.51 21.08
N LYS A 296 51.78 11.58 21.08
CA LYS A 296 52.10 12.86 21.74
C LYS A 296 52.18 12.83 23.27
N HIS A 297 51.81 11.73 23.91
CA HIS A 297 51.81 11.63 25.38
C HIS A 297 53.15 11.17 26.01
N GLN A 298 54.15 10.76 25.21
CA GLN A 298 55.43 10.26 25.73
C GLN A 298 56.36 11.33 26.36
N GLN A 299 56.00 12.63 26.33
CA GLN A 299 56.83 13.72 26.86
C GLN A 299 56.11 14.75 27.76
N ARG A 300 54.96 14.41 28.38
CA ARG A 300 54.42 15.24 29.48
C ARG A 300 54.09 14.44 30.74
N THR A 301 54.92 14.69 31.76
CA THR A 301 54.73 14.52 33.22
C THR A 301 54.51 13.10 33.77
N ASN A 302 55.59 12.52 34.32
CA ASN A 302 55.59 11.37 35.24
C ASN A 302 55.04 11.74 36.64
N SER A 303 53.81 12.28 36.73
CA SER A 303 53.27 12.79 38.01
C SER A 303 51.74 12.74 38.12
N ASN A 304 51.07 11.74 37.54
CA ASN A 304 49.65 11.45 37.80
C ASN A 304 49.19 10.02 37.39
N GLN A 305 50.03 9.00 37.57
CA GLN A 305 49.70 7.62 37.16
C GLN A 305 48.55 6.94 37.93
N GLN A 306 47.96 7.57 38.96
CA GLN A 306 46.91 6.97 39.79
C GLN A 306 45.46 7.36 39.41
N ASN A 307 45.21 8.44 38.66
CA ASN A 307 43.84 8.86 38.33
C ASN A 307 43.25 8.21 37.06
N ASN A 308 44.06 7.61 36.20
CA ASN A 308 43.61 7.06 34.91
C ASN A 308 42.80 5.74 35.00
N GLN A 309 42.49 5.23 36.20
CA GLN A 309 41.70 4.00 36.36
C GLN A 309 40.18 4.19 36.25
N ASN A 310 39.66 5.41 36.31
CA ASN A 310 38.20 5.69 36.37
C ASN A 310 37.55 6.16 35.05
N ILE A 311 38.31 6.25 33.95
CA ILE A 311 37.76 6.62 32.64
C ILE A 311 37.03 5.39 32.04
N PRO A 312 35.71 5.43 31.80
CA PRO A 312 34.97 4.31 31.20
C PRO A 312 35.48 4.04 29.79
N ARG A 313 36.04 2.84 29.58
CA ARG A 313 36.66 2.42 28.32
C ARG A 313 35.60 1.86 27.36
N TYR A 314 34.72 2.74 26.88
CA TYR A 314 33.70 2.41 25.88
C TYR A 314 34.34 1.77 24.63
N ASN A 315 33.75 0.68 24.14
CA ASN A 315 34.12 0.09 22.85
C ASN A 315 33.36 0.86 21.74
N PRO A 316 34.05 1.56 20.81
CA PRO A 316 33.40 2.41 19.83
C PRO A 316 32.45 1.65 18.91
N ASP A 317 32.80 0.42 18.50
CA ASP A 317 31.98 -0.39 17.59
C ASP A 317 30.66 -0.81 18.27
N HIS A 318 30.73 -1.14 19.56
CA HIS A 318 29.58 -1.54 20.36
C HIS A 318 28.66 -0.35 20.68
N THR A 319 29.23 0.83 20.99
CA THR A 319 28.43 2.05 21.21
C THR A 319 27.83 2.57 19.91
N ALA A 320 28.55 2.48 18.77
CA ALA A 320 28.01 2.79 17.45
C ALA A 320 26.83 1.88 17.08
N GLN A 321 26.94 0.57 17.32
CA GLN A 321 25.86 -0.38 17.09
C GLN A 321 24.64 -0.08 17.98
N ASN A 322 24.84 0.23 19.25
CA ASN A 322 23.75 0.62 20.15
C ASN A 322 23.09 1.96 19.77
N ALA A 323 23.88 2.90 19.22
CA ALA A 323 23.35 4.15 18.67
C ALA A 323 22.45 3.89 17.46
N PHE A 324 22.90 3.10 16.48
CA PHE A 324 22.08 2.72 15.32
C PHE A 324 20.82 1.96 15.71
N VAL A 325 20.88 1.03 16.66
CA VAL A 325 19.68 0.30 17.16
C VAL A 325 18.68 1.29 17.77
N SER A 326 19.16 2.26 18.56
CA SER A 326 18.30 3.26 19.22
C SER A 326 17.73 4.29 18.24
N TYR A 327 18.50 4.70 17.22
CA TYR A 327 17.98 5.55 16.14
C TYR A 327 16.98 4.80 15.25
N ARG A 328 17.19 3.51 15.01
CA ARG A 328 16.25 2.68 14.25
C ARG A 328 14.93 2.51 15.01
N THR A 329 14.94 2.19 16.31
CA THR A 329 13.69 2.12 17.08
C THR A 329 12.99 3.47 17.17
N ALA A 330 13.72 4.59 17.10
CA ALA A 330 13.12 5.92 16.98
C ALA A 330 12.39 6.11 15.64
N ILE A 331 13.03 5.79 14.51
CA ILE A 331 12.41 5.86 13.17
C ILE A 331 11.22 4.90 13.04
N ASP A 332 11.38 3.65 13.50
CA ASP A 332 10.33 2.62 13.49
C ASP A 332 9.10 3.03 14.38
N SER A 333 9.24 4.07 15.22
CA SER A 333 8.19 4.61 16.10
C SER A 333 7.60 5.96 15.66
N ASP A 334 8.42 6.85 15.08
CA ASP A 334 8.00 8.11 14.44
C ASP A 334 8.98 8.46 13.31
N GLU A 335 8.56 8.24 12.06
CA GLU A 335 9.40 8.45 10.87
C GLU A 335 9.66 9.94 10.56
N SER A 336 9.03 10.88 11.29
CA SER A 336 8.95 12.29 10.91
C SER A 336 9.95 13.25 11.57
N ASP A 337 10.71 12.82 12.59
CA ASP A 337 11.65 13.71 13.28
C ASP A 337 12.96 13.94 12.50
N ALA A 338 13.11 15.14 11.94
CA ALA A 338 14.32 15.59 11.26
C ALA A 338 15.58 15.55 12.15
N ASN A 339 15.45 15.66 13.48
CA ASN A 339 16.57 15.58 14.41
C ASN A 339 17.22 14.19 14.40
N THR A 340 16.43 13.12 14.30
CA THR A 340 16.93 11.74 14.29
C THR A 340 17.82 11.49 13.08
N TRP A 341 17.37 11.92 11.90
CA TRP A 341 18.13 11.82 10.64
C TRP A 341 19.43 12.64 10.64
N ARG A 342 19.43 13.84 11.25
CA ARG A 342 20.66 14.61 11.48
C ARG A 342 21.63 13.84 12.38
N SER A 343 21.12 13.26 13.46
CA SER A 343 21.91 12.56 14.48
C SER A 343 22.55 11.27 13.93
N ILE A 344 21.86 10.58 13.03
CA ILE A 344 22.39 9.46 12.24
C ILE A 344 23.50 9.94 11.30
N GLY A 345 23.33 11.09 10.63
CA GLY A 345 24.34 11.67 9.75
C GLY A 345 25.67 11.97 10.45
N VAL A 346 25.61 12.53 11.67
CA VAL A 346 26.79 12.75 12.52
C VAL A 346 27.48 11.43 12.87
N LEU A 347 26.72 10.40 13.25
CA LEU A 347 27.27 9.07 13.59
C LEU A 347 27.97 8.40 12.38
N TYR A 348 27.42 8.52 11.17
CA TYR A 348 28.08 8.05 9.95
C TYR A 348 29.36 8.84 9.64
N GLN A 349 29.35 10.16 9.86
CA GLN A 349 30.54 11.01 9.70
C GLN A 349 31.66 10.67 10.69
N GLU A 350 31.32 10.23 11.90
CA GLU A 350 32.27 9.71 12.91
C GLU A 350 32.84 8.35 12.52
N GLN A 351 32.02 7.46 11.93
CA GLN A 351 32.45 6.18 11.38
C GLN A 351 33.17 6.28 10.03
N SER A 352 33.44 7.50 9.54
CA SER A 352 34.09 7.77 8.25
C SER A 352 33.34 7.20 7.03
N GLN A 353 32.01 7.21 7.08
CA GLN A 353 31.09 6.83 6.00
C GLN A 353 30.38 8.09 5.44
N PRO A 354 31.06 8.92 4.61
CA PRO A 354 30.56 10.24 4.23
C PRO A 354 29.43 10.18 3.19
N SER A 355 29.26 9.06 2.48
CA SER A 355 28.12 8.76 1.60
C SER A 355 26.81 8.68 2.40
N ASP A 356 26.83 7.86 3.44
CA ASP A 356 25.68 7.51 4.26
C ASP A 356 25.32 8.67 5.21
N ALA A 357 26.35 9.43 5.62
CA ALA A 357 26.18 10.74 6.27
C ALA A 357 25.46 11.74 5.36
N LEU A 358 25.85 11.85 4.08
CA LEU A 358 25.22 12.75 3.10
C LEU A 358 23.74 12.42 2.92
N GLU A 359 23.39 11.15 2.72
CA GLU A 359 21.99 10.71 2.58
C GLU A 359 21.17 11.02 3.84
N SER A 360 21.75 10.81 5.03
CA SER A 360 21.08 11.08 6.31
C SER A 360 20.84 12.58 6.57
N PHE A 361 21.84 13.43 6.29
CA PHE A 361 21.66 14.89 6.39
C PHE A 361 20.69 15.42 5.32
N ALA A 362 20.74 14.88 4.10
CA ALA A 362 19.78 15.24 3.05
C ALA A 362 18.34 14.87 3.45
N CYS A 363 18.12 13.71 4.08
CA CYS A 363 16.82 13.33 4.64
C CYS A 363 16.35 14.31 5.73
N SER A 364 17.21 14.68 6.68
CA SER A 364 16.89 15.67 7.72
C SER A 364 16.44 17.02 7.15
N VAL A 365 17.17 17.54 6.16
CA VAL A 365 16.87 18.80 5.48
C VAL A 365 15.59 18.70 4.63
N GLN A 366 15.36 17.57 3.94
CA GLN A 366 14.13 17.33 3.19
C GLN A 366 12.88 17.20 4.11
N LEU A 367 13.03 16.67 5.33
CA LEU A 367 11.96 16.60 6.34
C LEU A 367 11.64 17.98 6.94
N ASN A 368 12.66 18.79 7.24
CA ASN A 368 12.47 20.15 7.74
C ASN A 368 13.47 21.13 7.09
N ASN A 369 13.00 21.82 6.04
CA ASN A 369 13.78 22.82 5.30
C ASN A 369 14.23 24.02 6.17
N LYS A 370 13.58 24.27 7.32
CA LYS A 370 13.97 25.31 8.31
C LYS A 370 14.96 24.79 9.37
N HIS A 371 15.50 23.58 9.25
CA HIS A 371 16.36 22.98 10.27
C HIS A 371 17.82 23.50 10.19
N TYR A 372 18.06 24.72 10.69
CA TYR A 372 19.36 25.42 10.73
C TYR A 372 20.57 24.49 10.94
N ALA A 373 20.53 23.64 11.98
CA ALA A 373 21.69 22.84 12.36
C ALA A 373 21.96 21.63 11.44
N ALA A 374 20.99 21.22 10.62
CA ALA A 374 21.20 20.15 9.63
C ALA A 374 21.84 20.73 8.36
N TRP A 375 21.42 21.94 7.96
CA TRP A 375 22.10 22.73 6.93
C TRP A 375 23.57 23.04 7.29
N LEU A 376 23.83 23.36 8.56
CA LEU A 376 25.19 23.61 9.06
C LEU A 376 26.09 22.36 8.94
N ASP A 377 25.64 21.20 9.44
CA ASP A 377 26.44 19.98 9.42
C ASP A 377 26.67 19.47 7.98
N LEU A 378 25.66 19.57 7.12
CA LEU A 378 25.77 19.27 5.69
C LEU A 378 26.81 20.17 4.99
N GLY A 379 26.84 21.46 5.31
CA GLY A 379 27.85 22.40 4.82
C GLY A 379 29.28 22.03 5.27
N GLN A 380 29.43 21.54 6.52
CA GLN A 380 30.71 21.06 7.04
C GLN A 380 31.17 19.76 6.37
N LEU A 381 30.24 18.84 6.06
CA LEU A 381 30.54 17.60 5.34
C LEU A 381 31.09 17.89 3.93
N TYR A 382 30.44 18.79 3.18
CA TYR A 382 30.96 19.24 1.88
C TYR A 382 32.30 19.98 1.99
N GLU A 383 32.50 20.79 3.03
CA GLU A 383 33.79 21.47 3.24
C GLU A 383 34.94 20.49 3.52
N LYS A 384 34.70 19.48 4.35
CA LYS A 384 35.67 18.40 4.67
C LYS A 384 36.13 17.67 3.40
N HIS A 385 35.25 17.57 2.40
CA HIS A 385 35.51 16.98 1.09
C HIS A 385 35.89 18.01 0.00
N ARG A 386 36.27 19.25 0.39
CA ARG A 386 36.73 20.35 -0.48
C ARG A 386 35.70 20.81 -1.54
N GLN A 387 34.42 20.49 -1.37
CA GLN A 387 33.33 20.90 -2.27
C GLN A 387 32.75 22.25 -1.84
N TYR A 388 33.58 23.28 -1.98
CA TYR A 388 33.30 24.64 -1.49
C TYR A 388 32.02 25.26 -2.08
N ASN A 389 31.66 24.95 -3.33
CA ASN A 389 30.43 25.47 -3.96
C ASN A 389 29.15 24.95 -3.29
N ASP A 390 29.05 23.63 -3.08
CA ASP A 390 27.92 23.00 -2.37
C ASP A 390 27.89 23.42 -0.89
N SER A 391 29.07 23.55 -0.26
CA SER A 391 29.24 24.01 1.12
C SER A 391 28.70 25.43 1.34
N LEU A 392 29.04 26.37 0.46
CA LEU A 392 28.52 27.76 0.51
C LEU A 392 26.99 27.80 0.42
N PHE A 393 26.40 27.05 -0.50
CA PHE A 393 24.94 26.95 -0.65
C PHE A 393 24.26 26.40 0.61
N CYS A 394 24.86 25.39 1.26
CA CYS A 394 24.34 24.86 2.53
C CYS A 394 24.37 25.92 3.64
N TYR A 395 25.46 26.69 3.74
CA TYR A 395 25.59 27.74 4.74
C TYR A 395 24.67 28.94 4.48
N GLU A 396 24.43 29.34 3.22
CA GLU A 396 23.37 30.31 2.90
C GLU A 396 21.98 29.83 3.35
N LYS A 397 21.67 28.54 3.16
CA LYS A 397 20.40 27.96 3.61
C LYS A 397 20.30 27.88 5.13
N ALA A 398 21.41 27.69 5.84
CA ALA A 398 21.46 27.87 7.29
C ALA A 398 21.16 29.33 7.69
N LEU A 399 21.77 30.33 7.05
CA LEU A 399 21.47 31.74 7.30
C LEU A 399 19.99 32.10 7.03
N GLN A 400 19.36 31.49 6.02
CA GLN A 400 17.92 31.67 5.72
C GLN A 400 17.00 30.95 6.73
N ALA A 401 17.52 29.99 7.50
CA ALA A 401 16.74 29.17 8.43
C ALA A 401 16.72 29.72 9.87
N ASN A 402 17.66 30.61 10.25
CA ASN A 402 17.75 31.20 11.58
C ASN A 402 18.02 32.72 11.50
N PRO A 403 17.15 33.60 12.05
CA PRO A 403 17.37 35.05 12.08
C PRO A 403 18.61 35.52 12.85
N GLU A 404 19.08 34.76 13.85
CA GLU A 404 20.30 35.06 14.63
C GLU A 404 21.35 33.95 14.50
N PRO A 405 22.06 33.85 13.35
CA PRO A 405 23.09 32.85 13.15
C PRO A 405 24.43 33.24 13.81
N PRO A 406 25.26 32.27 14.23
CA PRO A 406 26.54 32.57 14.90
C PRO A 406 27.50 33.36 14.01
N GLU A 407 28.14 34.38 14.58
CA GLU A 407 29.13 35.25 13.91
C GLU A 407 30.23 34.46 13.17
N GLN A 408 30.62 33.32 13.74
CA GLN A 408 31.61 32.38 13.21
C GLN A 408 31.23 31.78 11.85
N LEU A 409 29.93 31.71 11.52
CA LEU A 409 29.46 31.21 10.24
C LEU A 409 29.77 32.19 9.11
N TYR A 410 29.57 33.49 9.32
CA TYR A 410 29.92 34.54 8.35
C TYR A 410 31.42 34.56 8.06
N THR A 411 32.27 34.45 9.09
CA THR A 411 33.72 34.39 8.89
C THR A 411 34.16 33.12 8.17
N ARG A 412 33.48 31.98 8.42
CA ARG A 412 33.74 30.73 7.71
C ARG A 412 33.36 30.78 6.23
N ILE A 413 32.18 31.32 5.90
CA ILE A 413 31.72 31.56 4.52
C ILE A 413 32.77 32.38 3.74
N HIS A 414 33.23 33.51 4.30
CA HIS A 414 34.20 34.37 3.63
C HIS A 414 35.58 33.69 3.44
N ILE A 415 36.02 32.83 4.37
CA ILE A 415 37.24 32.03 4.18
C ILE A 415 37.06 31.04 3.03
N ILE A 416 35.94 30.29 2.99
CA ILE A 416 35.65 29.31 1.94
C ILE A 416 35.55 29.96 0.57
N GLN A 417 34.87 31.11 0.47
CA GLN A 417 34.76 31.87 -0.77
C GLN A 417 36.13 32.36 -1.28
N ARG A 418 37.04 32.74 -0.37
CA ARG A 418 38.43 33.07 -0.72
C ARG A 418 39.23 31.87 -1.24
N GLU A 419 39.06 30.69 -0.65
CA GLU A 419 39.71 29.47 -1.15
C GLU A 419 39.10 28.98 -2.47
N PHE A 420 37.79 29.10 -2.67
CA PHE A 420 37.11 28.79 -3.93
C PHE A 420 37.58 29.70 -5.08
N ASN A 421 37.69 31.00 -4.82
CA ASN A 421 38.16 31.98 -5.82
C ASN A 421 39.63 31.74 -6.21
N LYS A 422 40.50 31.29 -5.29
CA LYS A 422 41.88 30.87 -5.61
C LYS A 422 41.96 29.69 -6.58
N ILE A 423 40.93 28.83 -6.59
CA ILE A 423 40.84 27.63 -7.45
C ILE A 423 40.26 28.00 -8.85
N GLY A 424 39.94 29.27 -9.10
CA GLY A 424 39.37 29.75 -10.35
C GLY A 424 37.84 29.66 -10.41
N GLY A 425 37.18 29.40 -9.27
CA GLY A 425 35.73 29.49 -9.15
C GLY A 425 35.24 30.94 -9.16
N SER A 426 34.04 31.17 -9.71
CA SER A 426 33.30 32.43 -9.59
C SER A 426 31.95 32.14 -8.94
N ALA A 427 31.64 32.80 -7.84
CA ALA A 427 30.46 32.55 -7.01
C ALA A 427 29.58 33.80 -6.88
N ASN A 428 28.30 33.68 -7.24
CA ASN A 428 27.29 34.76 -7.17
C ASN A 428 26.59 34.88 -5.79
N TYR A 429 27.13 34.24 -4.74
CA TYR A 429 26.50 34.12 -3.40
C TYR A 429 26.86 35.29 -2.45
N THR A 430 26.81 36.53 -2.95
CA THR A 430 27.47 37.68 -2.29
C THR A 430 26.55 38.49 -1.37
N TYR A 431 25.29 38.72 -1.75
CA TYR A 431 24.46 39.81 -1.21
C TYR A 431 24.19 39.77 0.31
N LEU A 432 24.08 38.59 0.92
CA LEU A 432 23.78 38.46 2.36
C LEU A 432 25.04 38.42 3.25
N ALA A 433 26.17 37.94 2.73
CA ALA A 433 27.41 37.82 3.49
C ALA A 433 28.17 39.15 3.56
N GLU A 434 28.31 39.86 2.44
CA GLU A 434 29.07 41.13 2.35
C GLU A 434 28.51 42.18 3.31
N LYS A 435 27.19 42.36 3.35
CA LYS A 435 26.51 43.37 4.17
C LYS A 435 26.76 43.20 5.68
N HIS A 436 26.97 41.98 6.17
CA HIS A 436 27.36 41.73 7.55
C HIS A 436 28.87 41.74 7.75
N TYR A 437 29.66 41.26 6.78
CA TYR A 437 31.12 41.21 6.90
C TYR A 437 31.74 42.63 6.91
N ASP A 438 31.22 43.57 6.13
CA ASP A 438 31.64 44.99 6.17
C ASP A 438 31.35 45.67 7.53
N LEU A 439 30.26 45.26 8.18
CA LEU A 439 29.91 45.68 9.54
C LEU A 439 30.88 45.09 10.57
N LEU A 440 31.21 43.81 10.39
CA LEU A 440 32.06 43.03 11.27
C LEU A 440 33.55 43.42 11.16
N ASP A 441 34.03 43.74 9.96
CA ASP A 441 35.41 44.18 9.75
C ASP A 441 35.61 45.62 10.23
N LYS A 442 34.60 46.50 10.11
CA LYS A 442 34.60 47.81 10.81
C LYS A 442 34.68 47.67 12.33
N GLN A 443 33.99 46.69 12.92
CA GLN A 443 34.11 46.39 14.36
C GLN A 443 35.47 45.76 14.71
N LYS A 444 36.04 44.91 13.85
CA LYS A 444 37.32 44.22 14.11
C LYS A 444 38.54 45.08 13.85
N GLN A 445 38.51 46.01 12.90
CA GLN A 445 39.55 47.04 12.75
C GLN A 445 39.63 47.93 14.01
N LEU A 446 38.51 48.16 14.71
CA LEU A 446 38.49 48.80 16.04
C LEU A 446 38.96 47.92 17.21
N GLN A 447 39.17 46.61 16.99
CA GLN A 447 39.61 45.65 18.01
C GLN A 447 40.93 44.93 17.69
N GLN A 448 41.62 45.29 16.60
CA GLN A 448 42.92 44.70 16.20
C GLN A 448 44.11 45.20 17.03
N SER A 449 43.92 45.35 18.35
CA SER A 449 44.97 45.70 19.33
C SER A 449 45.30 44.56 20.31
N ASN A 450 45.00 43.29 19.96
CA ASN A 450 45.72 42.15 20.54
C ASN A 450 45.72 40.91 19.61
N ARG A 451 46.82 40.16 19.63
CA ARG A 451 46.95 38.87 18.91
C ARG A 451 46.89 37.70 19.88
N GLN A 452 46.11 36.69 19.53
CA GLN A 452 46.60 35.30 19.48
C GLN A 452 45.70 34.47 18.57
N LEU A 453 46.30 33.83 17.56
CA LEU A 453 45.63 32.84 16.70
C LEU A 453 45.99 31.46 17.21
N ASP A 454 44.97 30.67 17.55
CA ASP A 454 45.09 29.38 18.22
C ASP A 454 45.76 28.32 17.31
N PRO A 455 46.64 27.44 17.83
CA PRO A 455 47.56 26.65 16.99
C PRO A 455 46.93 25.42 16.32
N PHE A 456 45.60 25.28 16.36
CA PHE A 456 44.88 24.09 15.89
C PHE A 456 45.01 23.84 14.38
N ASN A 457 45.07 24.90 13.57
CA ASN A 457 45.00 24.82 12.10
C ASN A 457 46.26 24.27 11.39
N ARG A 458 47.34 23.92 12.12
CA ARG A 458 48.64 23.53 11.50
C ARG A 458 48.97 22.03 11.54
N GLN A 459 47.99 21.15 11.79
CA GLN A 459 48.20 19.69 11.86
C GLN A 459 47.55 18.89 10.72
N LEU A 460 46.82 19.55 9.80
CA LEU A 460 46.09 18.89 8.70
C LEU A 460 46.87 18.73 7.37
N GLU A 461 48.12 19.21 7.30
CA GLU A 461 48.89 19.26 6.03
C GLU A 461 49.91 18.11 5.84
N GLN A 462 50.02 17.15 6.77
CA GLN A 462 51.10 16.13 6.75
C GLN A 462 50.65 14.65 6.69
N HIS A 463 49.37 14.37 6.42
CA HIS A 463 48.92 12.99 6.17
C HIS A 463 48.83 12.69 4.67
N LYS A 464 49.33 11.50 4.28
CA LYS A 464 49.42 11.01 2.90
C LYS A 464 48.06 11.14 2.19
N LYS A 465 48.07 11.55 0.92
CA LYS A 465 46.88 11.65 0.06
C LYS A 465 45.97 10.41 0.21
N PRO A 466 44.78 10.54 0.80
CA PRO A 466 43.71 9.56 0.62
C PRO A 466 43.17 9.67 -0.81
N GLU A 467 42.40 8.69 -1.25
CA GLU A 467 41.62 8.80 -2.49
C GLU A 467 40.60 9.95 -2.36
N GLU A 468 40.45 10.76 -3.41
CA GLU A 468 39.53 11.91 -3.40
C GLU A 468 38.07 11.45 -3.52
N ILE A 469 37.48 11.07 -2.39
CA ILE A 469 36.04 10.77 -2.27
C ILE A 469 35.26 12.06 -2.51
N ARG A 470 34.87 12.29 -3.77
CA ARG A 470 33.96 13.37 -4.18
C ARG A 470 32.51 12.95 -3.91
N LEU A 471 31.84 13.71 -3.06
CA LEU A 471 30.43 13.53 -2.71
C LEU A 471 29.51 14.04 -3.81
N ALA A 472 28.29 13.52 -3.86
CA ALA A 472 27.27 13.98 -4.81
C ALA A 472 26.92 15.46 -4.55
N HIS A 473 26.86 16.28 -5.60
CA HIS A 473 26.44 17.68 -5.51
C HIS A 473 25.05 17.83 -4.87
N ILE A 474 24.77 18.94 -4.20
CA ILE A 474 23.57 19.04 -3.35
C ILE A 474 22.26 18.94 -4.14
N GLU A 475 22.22 19.40 -5.39
CA GLU A 475 21.08 19.20 -6.29
C GLU A 475 20.77 17.71 -6.57
N CYS A 476 21.81 16.86 -6.54
CA CYS A 476 21.68 15.41 -6.62
C CYS A 476 21.38 14.80 -5.24
N ALA A 477 21.94 15.32 -4.15
CA ALA A 477 21.63 14.87 -2.79
C ALA A 477 20.17 15.13 -2.38
N TRP A 478 19.56 16.21 -2.88
CA TRP A 478 18.11 16.45 -2.83
C TRP A 478 17.27 15.47 -3.66
N GLN A 479 17.90 14.67 -4.53
CA GLN A 479 17.26 13.56 -5.27
C GLN A 479 17.65 12.19 -4.70
N LEU A 480 18.64 12.12 -3.81
CA LEU A 480 18.83 10.96 -2.94
C LEU A 480 17.68 10.92 -1.92
N GLY A 481 17.12 9.74 -1.74
CA GLY A 481 15.77 9.62 -1.23
C GLY A 481 15.68 9.64 0.30
N ILE A 482 14.88 10.57 0.82
CA ILE A 482 13.85 10.12 1.79
C ILE A 482 13.17 8.90 1.15
N PRO A 483 13.06 7.75 1.84
CA PRO A 483 12.41 6.56 1.28
C PRO A 483 11.06 6.94 0.69
N ALA A 484 10.77 6.49 -0.54
CA ALA A 484 9.58 6.92 -1.27
C ALA A 484 8.29 6.72 -0.45
N GLN A 485 8.26 5.71 0.41
CA GLN A 485 7.20 5.45 1.39
C GLN A 485 7.04 6.58 2.44
N VAL A 486 8.13 7.12 3.00
CA VAL A 486 8.08 8.24 3.97
C VAL A 486 7.71 9.55 3.27
N ARG A 487 8.30 9.83 2.09
CA ARG A 487 7.94 11.00 1.28
C ARG A 487 6.48 10.96 0.84
N GLN A 488 6.00 9.79 0.42
CA GLN A 488 4.61 9.56 0.03
C GLN A 488 3.69 9.62 1.26
N ARG A 489 4.05 9.03 2.42
CA ARG A 489 3.28 9.15 3.67
C ARG A 489 3.18 10.58 4.17
N LEU A 490 4.23 11.39 4.05
CA LEU A 490 4.17 12.81 4.41
C LEU A 490 3.35 13.62 3.40
N LEU A 491 3.50 13.34 2.10
CA LEU A 491 2.62 13.90 1.06
C LEU A 491 1.16 13.46 1.24
N ASP A 492 0.89 12.23 1.72
CA ASP A 492 -0.45 11.70 1.95
C ASP A 492 -1.01 12.11 3.30
N LEU A 493 -0.19 12.39 4.31
CA LEU A 493 -0.62 13.01 5.56
C LEU A 493 -0.98 14.47 5.31
N LYS A 494 -0.14 15.20 4.55
CA LYS A 494 -0.41 16.58 4.12
C LYS A 494 -1.62 16.64 3.19
N LYS A 495 -1.70 15.78 2.17
CA LYS A 495 -2.90 15.62 1.33
C LYS A 495 -4.11 15.12 2.09
N GLN A 496 -3.99 14.35 3.18
CA GLN A 496 -5.15 14.01 4.02
C GLN A 496 -5.59 15.21 4.87
N GLN A 497 -4.68 16.04 5.36
CA GLN A 497 -5.03 17.30 6.03
C GLN A 497 -5.70 18.26 5.03
N GLU A 498 -5.09 18.45 3.86
CA GLU A 498 -5.61 19.28 2.76
C GLU A 498 -6.93 18.73 2.19
N ASN A 499 -7.07 17.42 1.96
CA ASN A 499 -8.30 16.82 1.41
C ASN A 499 -9.43 16.77 2.44
N LYS A 500 -9.17 16.45 3.72
CA LYS A 500 -10.19 16.54 4.77
C LYS A 500 -10.65 18.00 4.99
N TYR A 501 -9.79 18.97 4.67
CA TYR A 501 -10.16 20.38 4.58
C TYR A 501 -10.95 20.71 3.30
N ARG A 502 -10.57 20.19 2.12
CA ARG A 502 -11.32 20.34 0.84
C ARG A 502 -12.72 19.71 0.91
N GLU A 503 -12.87 18.53 1.52
CA GLU A 503 -14.17 17.85 1.74
C GLU A 503 -15.05 18.58 2.77
N GLY A 504 -14.44 19.19 3.80
CA GLY A 504 -15.16 19.92 4.83
C GLY A 504 -15.63 21.32 4.40
N SER A 505 -14.78 22.04 3.67
CA SER A 505 -14.84 23.50 3.55
C SER A 505 -15.84 24.04 2.53
N ILE A 506 -16.64 25.02 2.96
CA ILE A 506 -17.55 25.76 2.07
C ILE A 506 -16.79 26.64 1.07
N LEU A 507 -15.52 26.99 1.35
CA LEU A 507 -14.70 27.87 0.49
C LEU A 507 -14.33 27.25 -0.86
N PHE A 508 -14.25 25.92 -0.98
CA PHE A 508 -13.83 25.27 -2.25
C PHE A 508 -15.00 24.75 -3.11
N ASN A 509 -16.20 24.62 -2.54
CA ASN A 509 -17.45 24.40 -3.30
C ASN A 509 -17.92 25.66 -4.06
N MET A 510 -17.02 26.64 -4.27
CA MET A 510 -17.28 27.81 -5.08
C MET A 510 -17.20 27.54 -6.57
N HIS A 511 -16.48 26.52 -7.06
CA HIS A 511 -16.35 26.28 -8.50
C HIS A 511 -17.72 26.02 -9.16
N ASP A 512 -18.55 25.16 -8.57
CA ASP A 512 -19.92 24.89 -9.05
C ASP A 512 -20.85 26.11 -8.88
N LEU A 513 -20.69 26.86 -7.79
CA LEU A 513 -21.46 28.08 -7.53
C LEU A 513 -21.11 29.21 -8.50
N ILE A 514 -19.83 29.40 -8.82
CA ILE A 514 -19.34 30.33 -9.85
C ILE A 514 -19.79 29.85 -11.23
N ALA A 515 -19.69 28.56 -11.55
CA ALA A 515 -20.19 28.01 -12.81
C ALA A 515 -21.73 28.15 -12.97
N SER A 516 -22.48 28.23 -11.86
CA SER A 516 -23.91 28.56 -11.87
C SER A 516 -24.21 30.06 -11.97
N SER A 517 -23.34 30.92 -11.40
CA SER A 517 -23.49 32.38 -11.41
C SER A 517 -23.05 33.01 -12.74
N MET A 518 -21.92 32.58 -13.29
CA MET A 518 -21.38 33.05 -14.58
C MET A 518 -22.28 32.72 -15.79
N LYS A 519 -23.29 31.85 -15.63
CA LYS A 519 -24.23 31.48 -16.70
C LYS A 519 -25.47 32.37 -16.79
N ASN A 520 -25.75 33.22 -15.79
CA ASN A 520 -27.00 33.97 -15.71
C ASN A 520 -26.84 35.49 -15.91
N ASP A 521 -25.69 36.07 -15.58
CA ASP A 521 -25.50 37.53 -15.62
C ASP A 521 -24.33 37.92 -16.55
N THR A 522 -24.67 38.29 -17.80
CA THR A 522 -23.72 38.75 -18.83
C THR A 522 -23.58 40.28 -18.92
N ASN A 523 -24.31 41.05 -18.10
CA ASN A 523 -24.47 42.50 -18.27
C ASN A 523 -24.13 43.40 -17.05
N GLU A 524 -23.76 42.87 -15.88
CA GLU A 524 -23.39 43.73 -14.73
C GLU A 524 -21.87 43.97 -14.64
N ARG A 525 -21.47 45.25 -14.70
CA ARG A 525 -20.09 45.73 -14.49
C ARG A 525 -19.70 45.86 -13.01
N SER A 526 -20.34 45.14 -12.09
CA SER A 526 -20.06 45.25 -10.65
C SER A 526 -19.77 43.88 -10.03
N LEU A 527 -18.66 43.76 -9.29
CA LEU A 527 -18.41 42.54 -8.52
C LEU A 527 -19.40 42.42 -7.37
N THR A 528 -20.11 41.29 -7.30
CA THR A 528 -20.94 40.92 -6.15
C THR A 528 -20.11 40.91 -4.85
N PRO A 529 -20.74 41.05 -3.66
CA PRO A 529 -20.04 40.96 -2.37
C PRO A 529 -19.22 39.66 -2.25
N THR A 530 -19.76 38.54 -2.74
CA THR A 530 -19.08 37.24 -2.78
C THR A 530 -17.82 37.29 -3.65
N GLN A 531 -17.90 37.83 -4.88
CA GLN A 531 -16.73 37.95 -5.77
C GLN A 531 -15.64 38.86 -5.20
N ARG A 532 -16.01 39.96 -4.52
CA ARG A 532 -15.04 40.81 -3.80
C ARG A 532 -14.36 40.07 -2.66
N GLN A 533 -15.11 39.28 -1.88
CA GLN A 533 -14.57 38.46 -0.80
C GLN A 533 -13.64 37.35 -1.32
N ILE A 534 -13.97 36.74 -2.47
CA ILE A 534 -13.12 35.78 -3.19
C ILE A 534 -11.81 36.44 -3.64
N MET A 535 -11.88 37.61 -4.29
CA MET A 535 -10.70 38.35 -4.72
C MET A 535 -9.77 38.70 -3.55
N GLN A 536 -10.32 39.08 -2.39
CA GLN A 536 -9.54 39.34 -1.18
C GLN A 536 -8.85 38.07 -0.64
N ILE A 537 -9.55 36.93 -0.62
CA ILE A 537 -8.99 35.64 -0.18
C ILE A 537 -7.88 35.15 -1.14
N LEU A 538 -8.06 35.32 -2.45
CA LEU A 538 -7.04 34.97 -3.45
C LEU A 538 -5.80 35.87 -3.32
N LYS A 539 -5.98 37.19 -3.13
CA LYS A 539 -4.86 38.12 -2.88
C LYS A 539 -4.10 37.80 -1.59
N PHE A 540 -4.78 37.30 -0.55
CA PHE A 540 -4.13 36.95 0.72
C PHE A 540 -3.25 35.68 0.62
N ASN A 541 -3.51 34.80 -0.36
CA ASN A 541 -2.81 33.52 -0.52
C ASN A 541 -1.95 33.48 -1.80
N GLN A 542 -1.49 34.64 -2.27
CA GLN A 542 -0.90 34.83 -3.61
C GLN A 542 0.31 33.92 -3.90
N ASP A 543 1.10 33.56 -2.88
CA ASP A 543 2.26 32.67 -2.98
C ASP A 543 1.93 31.17 -3.12
N GLN A 544 0.65 30.78 -2.98
CA GLN A 544 0.21 29.37 -2.93
C GLN A 544 -0.90 29.01 -3.93
N LEU A 545 -1.28 29.94 -4.81
CA LEU A 545 -2.38 29.74 -5.77
C LEU A 545 -2.06 28.67 -6.83
N GLU A 546 -3.01 27.76 -7.08
CA GLU A 546 -2.98 26.91 -8.27
C GLU A 546 -3.21 27.75 -9.55
N PHE A 547 -2.76 27.27 -10.73
CA PHE A 547 -2.77 28.05 -11.98
C PHE A 547 -4.17 28.59 -12.36
N HIS A 548 -5.24 27.85 -12.07
CA HIS A 548 -6.60 28.32 -12.33
C HIS A 548 -7.06 29.38 -11.33
N GLU A 549 -6.52 29.39 -10.11
CA GLU A 549 -6.87 30.35 -9.05
C GLU A 549 -6.18 31.70 -9.30
N SER A 550 -4.92 31.66 -9.77
CA SER A 550 -4.20 32.84 -10.28
C SER A 550 -4.92 33.44 -11.50
N THR A 551 -5.42 32.60 -12.41
CA THR A 551 -6.23 33.03 -13.56
C THR A 551 -7.55 33.69 -13.13
N LEU A 552 -8.27 33.07 -12.17
CA LEU A 552 -9.52 33.62 -11.61
C LEU A 552 -9.30 34.93 -10.85
N LEU A 553 -8.19 35.05 -10.11
CA LEU A 553 -7.79 36.30 -9.48
C LEU A 553 -7.61 37.39 -10.55
N HIS A 554 -6.91 37.08 -11.64
CA HIS A 554 -6.68 38.04 -12.71
C HIS A 554 -7.98 38.46 -13.43
N GLU A 555 -8.92 37.55 -13.70
CA GLU A 555 -10.26 37.91 -14.22
C GLU A 555 -11.03 38.83 -13.27
N LEU A 556 -11.00 38.56 -11.95
CA LEU A 556 -11.68 39.37 -10.95
C LEU A 556 -11.04 40.76 -10.82
N GLU A 557 -9.71 40.87 -10.95
CA GLU A 557 -8.99 42.14 -10.98
C GLU A 557 -9.28 42.95 -12.24
N GLN A 558 -9.30 42.34 -13.43
CA GLN A 558 -9.65 43.02 -14.68
C GLN A 558 -11.06 43.64 -14.60
N ARG A 559 -12.04 42.92 -14.03
CA ARG A 559 -13.41 43.45 -13.81
C ARG A 559 -13.51 44.59 -12.78
N VAL A 560 -12.40 44.96 -12.12
CA VAL A 560 -12.29 46.12 -11.21
C VAL A 560 -11.43 47.24 -11.81
N GLY A 561 -10.56 46.94 -12.79
CA GLY A 561 -9.67 47.92 -13.42
C GLY A 561 -10.41 49.05 -14.16
N ASP A 562 -11.53 48.73 -14.81
CA ASP A 562 -12.28 49.65 -15.68
C ASP A 562 -13.03 50.80 -14.97
N THR A 563 -12.90 50.95 -13.63
CA THR A 563 -13.67 51.96 -12.85
C THR A 563 -12.87 53.18 -12.38
N HIS A 564 -11.63 53.40 -12.86
CA HIS A 564 -10.82 54.57 -12.47
C HIS A 564 -10.15 55.33 -13.64
N GLU A 565 -10.96 55.84 -14.56
CA GLU A 565 -10.65 57.10 -15.23
C GLU A 565 -11.61 58.21 -14.77
N GLY A 566 -11.07 59.40 -14.49
CA GLY A 566 -11.87 60.64 -14.43
C GLY A 566 -12.60 60.96 -13.13
N THR A 567 -11.88 61.31 -12.06
CA THR A 567 -11.96 62.68 -11.48
C THR A 567 -10.90 62.91 -10.39
N SER A 568 -10.35 64.12 -10.35
CA SER A 568 -9.35 64.55 -9.37
C SER A 568 -9.80 65.80 -8.64
N THR A 569 -9.77 65.76 -7.30
CA THR A 569 -9.62 66.93 -6.42
C THR A 569 -8.98 66.50 -5.10
N THR A 570 -8.13 67.35 -4.53
CA THR A 570 -7.19 67.02 -3.45
C THR A 570 -7.50 67.70 -2.11
N LYS A 571 -7.14 67.02 -1.01
CA LYS A 571 -6.58 67.51 0.29
C LYS A 571 -6.47 66.29 1.24
N HIS A 572 -5.30 65.97 1.81
CA HIS A 572 -4.64 66.60 2.97
C HIS A 572 -5.47 66.45 4.28
N VAL A 573 -4.93 66.04 5.43
CA VAL A 573 -3.51 65.78 5.79
C VAL A 573 -3.39 64.67 6.86
N ASP A 574 -2.15 64.35 7.25
CA ASP A 574 -1.72 63.36 8.25
C ASP A 574 -2.40 63.46 9.64
N GLU A 575 -2.30 62.40 10.44
CA GLU A 575 -1.43 62.40 11.63
C GLU A 575 -1.28 61.00 12.28
N ALA A 576 -0.25 60.84 13.12
CA ALA A 576 -0.01 59.67 13.95
C ALA A 576 -0.10 60.05 15.43
N ILE A 577 -0.37 59.10 16.33
CA ILE A 577 -0.20 59.25 17.78
C ILE A 577 0.16 57.89 18.39
N SER A 578 0.98 57.92 19.44
CA SER A 578 1.48 56.78 20.19
C SER A 578 1.13 56.87 21.67
N VAL A 579 0.79 55.72 22.27
CA VAL A 579 1.02 55.32 23.67
C VAL A 579 0.77 56.35 24.79
N GLU A 580 -0.15 56.03 25.70
CA GLU A 580 0.06 56.29 27.13
C GLU A 580 -0.63 55.21 27.99
N GLU A 581 -0.17 55.03 29.23
CA GLU A 581 -0.63 54.00 30.18
C GLU A 581 -1.47 54.63 31.30
N GLU A 582 -2.37 53.89 31.96
CA GLU A 582 -2.67 54.13 33.38
C GLU A 582 -3.24 52.89 34.11
N GLN A 583 -3.09 52.86 35.44
CA GLN A 583 -3.53 51.75 36.32
C GLN A 583 -4.74 52.12 37.21
N PRO A 584 -5.56 51.14 37.63
CA PRO A 584 -6.79 51.40 38.39
C PRO A 584 -6.58 51.58 39.90
N THR A 585 -7.49 52.30 40.57
CA THR A 585 -7.53 52.43 42.03
C THR A 585 -8.96 52.38 42.61
N LEU A 586 -9.07 52.06 43.92
CA LEU A 586 -10.26 52.16 44.81
C LEU A 586 -11.46 51.23 44.47
N GLN A 587 -11.73 50.09 45.13
CA GLN A 587 -12.10 49.79 46.55
C GLN A 587 -13.53 50.21 47.03
N PRO A 588 -14.17 49.47 47.99
CA PRO A 588 -15.58 49.06 47.83
C PRO A 588 -16.58 49.49 48.95
N LYS A 589 -17.87 49.11 48.78
CA LYS A 589 -18.99 49.03 49.77
C LYS A 589 -20.23 48.37 49.10
N CYS A 590 -21.29 47.88 49.78
CA CYS A 590 -21.38 47.05 50.99
C CYS A 590 -22.83 46.54 51.25
N SER A 591 -23.03 45.21 51.36
CA SER A 591 -24.02 44.51 52.25
C SER A 591 -25.56 44.85 52.15
N PRO A 592 -26.46 44.29 53.02
CA PRO A 592 -26.82 42.85 53.14
C PRO A 592 -28.35 42.53 53.26
N GLY A 593 -28.72 41.23 53.27
CA GLY A 593 -29.99 40.69 53.84
C GLY A 593 -30.64 39.56 53.01
N THR A 594 -31.37 38.56 53.55
CA THR A 594 -31.57 38.06 54.93
C THR A 594 -32.02 36.58 54.91
N LYS A 595 -31.93 35.82 56.02
CA LYS A 595 -32.44 34.42 56.21
C LYS A 595 -33.95 34.41 56.61
N PRO A 596 -34.69 33.29 56.89
CA PRO A 596 -34.30 31.85 57.00
C PRO A 596 -35.30 30.75 56.48
N LEU A 597 -34.91 29.48 56.73
CA LEU A 597 -35.60 28.16 56.94
C LEU A 597 -37.10 28.11 57.42
N PRO A 598 -37.78 26.92 57.59
CA PRO A 598 -37.39 25.47 57.42
C PRO A 598 -38.48 24.51 56.79
N SER A 599 -38.19 23.18 56.74
CA SER A 599 -39.10 22.01 57.03
C SER A 599 -40.33 21.68 56.11
N SER A 600 -40.91 20.46 56.04
CA SER A 600 -40.55 19.04 56.36
C SER A 600 -41.67 18.06 55.88
N PHE A 601 -41.52 16.72 56.07
CA PHE A 601 -42.54 15.63 55.88
C PHE A 601 -43.05 15.35 54.44
N GLU A 602 -43.64 14.19 54.05
CA GLU A 602 -43.34 12.77 54.36
C GLU A 602 -43.98 11.80 53.32
N LEU A 603 -44.03 10.49 53.62
CA LEU A 603 -44.55 9.37 52.81
C LEU A 603 -46.01 9.54 52.29
N ALA A 604 -46.34 8.91 51.14
CA ALA A 604 -47.29 7.78 51.11
C ALA A 604 -47.43 7.04 49.75
N GLN A 605 -47.63 5.72 49.89
CA GLN A 605 -48.08 4.66 48.98
C GLN A 605 -49.27 5.06 48.06
N ASN A 606 -49.71 4.36 46.98
CA ASN A 606 -49.99 2.92 46.83
C ASN A 606 -50.67 2.58 45.45
N LYS A 607 -50.82 1.27 45.15
CA LYS A 607 -51.81 0.60 44.26
C LYS A 607 -51.71 0.70 42.72
N SER A 608 -51.69 -0.49 42.09
CA SER A 608 -52.18 -0.79 40.73
C SER A 608 -53.70 -1.12 40.76
N PRO A 609 -54.40 -1.38 39.62
CA PRO A 609 -54.43 -2.77 39.07
C PRO A 609 -54.83 -2.97 37.57
N LYS A 610 -54.76 -4.25 37.13
CA LYS A 610 -55.57 -4.96 36.09
C LYS A 610 -55.29 -4.82 34.57
N SER A 611 -55.45 -5.96 33.88
CA SER A 611 -55.57 -6.22 32.44
C SER A 611 -57.04 -6.57 32.06
N PRO A 612 -57.41 -6.75 30.77
CA PRO A 612 -57.25 -8.01 30.00
C PRO A 612 -56.63 -7.79 28.60
N ILE A 613 -55.98 -8.73 27.89
CA ILE A 613 -56.37 -10.06 27.34
C ILE A 613 -57.44 -10.02 26.24
N VAL A 614 -57.03 -10.24 24.97
CA VAL A 614 -57.75 -10.98 23.92
C VAL A 614 -56.72 -11.68 23.02
N GLU A 615 -56.92 -12.96 22.69
CA GLU A 615 -56.21 -13.71 21.64
C GLU A 615 -57.19 -14.15 20.54
N ILE A 616 -56.78 -14.17 19.25
CA ILE A 616 -57.34 -15.04 18.19
C ILE A 616 -56.18 -15.46 17.25
N SER A 617 -56.24 -16.67 16.70
CA SER A 617 -55.19 -17.32 15.88
C SER A 617 -55.71 -17.71 14.44
N PRO A 618 -55.23 -18.73 13.68
CA PRO A 618 -54.70 -18.43 12.33
C PRO A 618 -55.18 -19.32 11.14
N ALA A 619 -54.54 -19.10 9.97
CA ALA A 619 -54.26 -20.07 8.88
C ALA A 619 -55.26 -20.28 7.70
N LEU A 620 -54.80 -21.12 6.75
CA LEU A 620 -55.41 -21.67 5.50
C LEU A 620 -55.30 -20.87 4.16
N VAL A 621 -55.24 -21.47 2.94
CA VAL A 621 -54.51 -22.66 2.39
C VAL A 621 -54.77 -22.91 0.85
N ASN A 622 -53.81 -23.54 0.12
CA ASN A 622 -53.91 -24.34 -1.15
C ASN A 622 -54.03 -23.78 -2.62
N LEU A 623 -53.02 -24.17 -3.44
CA LEU A 623 -53.03 -24.99 -4.71
C LEU A 623 -53.54 -24.54 -6.13
N ILE A 624 -52.64 -24.67 -7.15
CA ILE A 624 -52.79 -25.35 -8.49
C ILE A 624 -53.68 -24.65 -9.60
N PRO A 625 -53.54 -24.86 -10.96
CA PRO A 625 -52.55 -25.56 -11.83
C PRO A 625 -51.88 -24.70 -12.97
N PHE A 626 -51.06 -25.35 -13.82
CA PHE A 626 -50.67 -24.93 -15.19
C PHE A 626 -51.81 -25.04 -16.22
N PRO A 627 -51.65 -24.48 -17.45
CA PRO A 627 -51.57 -25.37 -18.63
C PRO A 627 -50.50 -24.99 -19.68
N SER A 628 -50.25 -25.89 -20.63
CA SER A 628 -49.31 -25.74 -21.76
C SER A 628 -50.03 -25.78 -23.11
N SER A 629 -49.53 -25.11 -24.17
CA SER A 629 -49.61 -25.60 -25.56
C SER A 629 -48.87 -24.73 -26.60
N MET A 630 -48.36 -25.41 -27.63
CA MET A 630 -48.23 -25.02 -29.06
C MET A 630 -47.93 -23.56 -29.45
N LEU A 631 -46.82 -23.34 -30.17
CA LEU A 631 -46.85 -23.11 -31.64
C LEU A 631 -45.43 -22.97 -32.24
N SER A 632 -45.23 -23.54 -33.42
CA SER A 632 -44.23 -23.12 -34.41
C SER A 632 -45.00 -22.50 -35.61
N PRO A 633 -44.37 -21.83 -36.61
CA PRO A 633 -43.62 -22.57 -37.64
C PRO A 633 -42.55 -21.78 -38.47
N LYS A 634 -42.02 -22.51 -39.47
CA LYS A 634 -41.50 -22.06 -40.79
C LYS A 634 -40.04 -21.60 -40.96
N GLU A 635 -39.48 -22.18 -42.02
CA GLU A 635 -38.25 -21.85 -42.73
C GLU A 635 -38.58 -20.92 -43.92
N GLU A 636 -37.56 -20.33 -44.55
CA GLU A 636 -37.63 -19.91 -45.96
C GLU A 636 -36.21 -19.96 -46.59
N THR A 637 -36.11 -20.21 -47.90
CA THR A 637 -34.85 -20.66 -48.55
C THR A 637 -34.61 -20.07 -49.94
N SER A 638 -33.35 -19.68 -50.20
CA SER A 638 -32.74 -19.46 -51.53
C SER A 638 -31.21 -19.31 -51.35
N THR A 639 -30.25 -19.91 -52.07
CA THR A 639 -30.04 -20.15 -53.53
C THR A 639 -29.85 -18.87 -54.37
N SER A 640 -28.82 -18.73 -55.23
CA SER A 640 -27.60 -19.54 -55.46
C SER A 640 -26.61 -18.84 -56.42
N HIS A 641 -25.37 -19.39 -56.50
CA HIS A 641 -24.42 -19.42 -57.64
C HIS A 641 -23.03 -18.77 -57.47
N ASN A 642 -22.05 -19.44 -58.10
CA ASN A 642 -20.60 -19.23 -58.04
C ASN A 642 -20.08 -18.54 -59.32
N TYR A 643 -18.80 -18.17 -59.34
CA TYR A 643 -17.92 -18.53 -60.47
C TYR A 643 -16.46 -18.80 -60.02
N HIS A 644 -15.75 -19.58 -60.84
CA HIS A 644 -14.34 -20.04 -60.75
C HIS A 644 -13.32 -18.94 -61.17
N GLN A 645 -11.98 -19.02 -61.08
CA GLN A 645 -10.92 -19.87 -60.45
C GLN A 645 -9.56 -19.11 -60.53
N GLN A 646 -8.41 -19.50 -59.93
CA GLN A 646 -8.07 -20.58 -58.99
C GLN A 646 -7.31 -19.99 -57.75
N SER A 647 -6.04 -20.21 -57.33
CA SER A 647 -4.89 -21.09 -57.71
C SER A 647 -3.94 -21.33 -56.50
N PHE A 648 -3.07 -22.35 -56.60
CA PHE A 648 -1.94 -22.76 -55.74
C PHE A 648 -1.16 -21.67 -54.96
N SER A 649 -0.62 -21.89 -53.74
CA SER A 649 -0.69 -22.99 -52.74
C SER A 649 0.00 -22.52 -51.41
N SER A 650 0.23 -23.25 -50.30
CA SER A 650 0.04 -24.67 -49.94
C SER A 650 -0.70 -24.87 -48.57
N PRO A 651 -0.13 -25.21 -47.38
CA PRO A 651 -0.90 -26.04 -46.42
C PRO A 651 -1.20 -25.40 -45.04
N GLY A 652 -2.49 -25.39 -44.68
CA GLY A 652 -2.97 -25.22 -43.30
C GLY A 652 -3.26 -26.56 -42.59
N PRO A 653 -3.63 -26.55 -41.30
CA PRO A 653 -3.91 -27.77 -40.55
C PRO A 653 -5.20 -28.47 -41.02
N HIS A 654 -5.13 -29.80 -41.21
CA HIS A 654 -6.28 -30.61 -41.62
C HIS A 654 -7.37 -30.64 -40.53
N TYR A 655 -8.54 -30.07 -40.84
CA TYR A 655 -9.79 -30.56 -40.24
C TYR A 655 -10.09 -31.95 -40.81
N ILE A 656 -10.30 -32.93 -39.93
CA ILE A 656 -10.81 -34.23 -40.31
C ILE A 656 -12.33 -34.09 -40.49
N GLN A 657 -12.84 -34.43 -41.67
CA GLN A 657 -14.28 -34.56 -41.88
C GLN A 657 -14.80 -35.81 -41.17
N GLU A 658 -15.94 -35.71 -40.49
CA GLU A 658 -16.61 -36.85 -39.89
C GLU A 658 -17.30 -37.69 -40.97
N GLU A 659 -16.77 -38.88 -41.25
CA GLU A 659 -17.47 -39.86 -42.08
C GLU A 659 -18.72 -40.36 -41.32
N LYS A 660 -19.87 -40.37 -41.99
CA LYS A 660 -21.10 -40.97 -41.47
C LYS A 660 -20.98 -42.50 -41.46
N ILE A 661 -20.46 -43.05 -40.37
CA ILE A 661 -20.46 -44.50 -40.13
C ILE A 661 -21.91 -44.98 -39.95
N SER A 662 -22.29 -46.02 -40.69
CA SER A 662 -23.62 -46.64 -40.61
C SER A 662 -23.81 -47.47 -39.33
N SER A 663 -25.04 -47.56 -38.85
CA SER A 663 -25.39 -48.18 -37.58
C SER A 663 -25.39 -49.72 -37.62
N THR A 664 -24.25 -50.33 -37.27
CA THR A 664 -24.15 -51.74 -36.84
C THR A 664 -23.32 -51.83 -35.56
N SER A 665 -23.86 -52.39 -34.49
CA SER A 665 -23.25 -52.38 -33.15
C SER A 665 -22.17 -53.46 -32.98
N ASN A 666 -20.93 -53.14 -33.37
CA ASN A 666 -19.76 -53.97 -33.04
C ASN A 666 -19.48 -53.91 -31.53
N HIS A 667 -20.01 -54.87 -30.76
CA HIS A 667 -19.82 -54.94 -29.29
C HIS A 667 -18.33 -55.05 -28.85
N LEU A 668 -17.44 -55.49 -29.75
CA LEU A 668 -15.98 -55.52 -29.55
C LEU A 668 -15.30 -54.14 -29.69
N GLU A 669 -15.97 -53.13 -30.24
CA GLU A 669 -15.40 -51.78 -30.34
C GLU A 669 -15.42 -51.13 -28.94
N LEU A 670 -14.25 -50.71 -28.46
CA LEU A 670 -14.12 -49.90 -27.25
C LEU A 670 -14.05 -48.41 -27.59
N PRO A 671 -14.59 -47.51 -26.72
CA PRO A 671 -14.39 -46.08 -26.89
C PRO A 671 -12.88 -45.77 -26.84
N PRO A 672 -12.32 -44.99 -27.79
CA PRO A 672 -10.87 -44.93 -27.97
C PRO A 672 -10.12 -44.23 -26.83
N ASN A 673 -10.79 -43.28 -26.14
CA ASN A 673 -10.30 -42.60 -24.94
C ASN A 673 -11.48 -42.46 -23.97
N LEU A 674 -11.29 -42.78 -22.68
CA LEU A 674 -12.26 -42.45 -21.65
C LEU A 674 -12.50 -40.92 -21.57
N SER A 675 -13.76 -40.51 -21.40
CA SER A 675 -14.12 -39.13 -21.00
C SER A 675 -14.43 -39.10 -19.50
N LEU A 676 -13.84 -38.12 -18.79
CA LEU A 676 -14.06 -37.92 -17.36
C LEU A 676 -15.35 -37.14 -17.04
N LEU A 677 -16.15 -36.79 -18.07
CA LEU A 677 -17.44 -36.11 -17.93
C LEU A 677 -18.65 -36.89 -18.47
N ALA A 678 -18.43 -38.04 -19.14
CA ALA A 678 -19.51 -38.92 -19.59
C ALA A 678 -20.54 -39.26 -18.47
N PRO A 679 -21.85 -39.13 -18.70
CA PRO A 679 -22.89 -39.59 -17.78
C PRO A 679 -22.69 -41.05 -17.37
N VAL A 680 -22.95 -41.35 -16.09
CA VAL A 680 -22.88 -42.70 -15.53
C VAL A 680 -24.30 -43.22 -15.34
N TYR A 681 -24.59 -44.43 -15.81
CA TYR A 681 -25.92 -45.03 -15.74
C TYR A 681 -26.13 -45.88 -14.47
N LEU A 682 -25.06 -46.15 -13.73
CA LEU A 682 -25.09 -46.87 -12.44
C LEU A 682 -25.23 -45.91 -11.26
N PRO A 683 -25.87 -46.32 -10.15
CA PRO A 683 -25.96 -45.51 -8.94
C PRO A 683 -24.60 -45.39 -8.24
N VAL A 684 -24.36 -44.28 -7.53
CA VAL A 684 -23.13 -44.04 -6.73
C VAL A 684 -22.93 -45.03 -5.57
N THR A 685 -23.91 -45.90 -5.32
CA THR A 685 -23.86 -46.98 -4.32
C THR A 685 -23.43 -48.33 -4.89
N VAL A 686 -23.20 -48.43 -6.21
CA VAL A 686 -22.74 -49.68 -6.84
C VAL A 686 -21.40 -50.14 -6.26
N THR A 687 -21.24 -51.45 -6.12
CA THR A 687 -19.99 -52.09 -5.68
C THR A 687 -19.01 -52.31 -6.83
N SER A 688 -17.74 -52.48 -6.51
CA SER A 688 -16.71 -52.71 -7.52
C SER A 688 -16.94 -54.03 -8.29
N THR A 689 -17.38 -55.08 -7.60
CA THR A 689 -17.67 -56.39 -8.20
C THR A 689 -18.77 -56.31 -9.25
N GLU A 690 -19.87 -55.60 -8.97
CA GLU A 690 -20.95 -55.38 -9.94
C GLU A 690 -20.45 -54.66 -11.20
N VAL A 691 -19.58 -53.65 -11.05
CA VAL A 691 -18.97 -52.94 -12.18
C VAL A 691 -18.10 -53.87 -13.03
N LEU A 692 -17.24 -54.67 -12.41
CA LEU A 692 -16.36 -55.60 -13.13
C LEU A 692 -17.14 -56.72 -13.82
N ASP A 693 -18.17 -57.28 -13.17
CA ASP A 693 -18.99 -58.34 -13.77
C ASP A 693 -19.88 -57.80 -14.89
N MET A 694 -20.34 -56.54 -14.82
CA MET A 694 -20.97 -55.87 -15.97
C MET A 694 -19.99 -55.69 -17.14
N CYS A 695 -18.72 -55.35 -16.92
CA CYS A 695 -17.72 -55.29 -18.00
C CYS A 695 -17.52 -56.65 -18.68
N LYS A 696 -17.32 -57.72 -17.91
CA LYS A 696 -17.11 -59.09 -18.44
C LYS A 696 -18.27 -59.56 -19.34
N LYS A 697 -19.50 -59.11 -19.10
CA LYS A 697 -20.65 -59.42 -19.97
C LYS A 697 -20.51 -58.87 -21.38
N ARG A 698 -19.77 -57.77 -21.60
CA ARG A 698 -19.57 -57.18 -22.94
C ARG A 698 -19.02 -58.17 -23.96
N LEU A 699 -18.12 -59.05 -23.52
CA LEU A 699 -17.55 -60.12 -24.37
C LEU A 699 -18.24 -61.47 -24.16
N SER A 700 -18.53 -61.86 -22.91
CA SER A 700 -19.06 -63.21 -22.61
C SER A 700 -20.55 -63.38 -22.89
N LYS A 701 -21.33 -62.29 -22.87
CA LYS A 701 -22.79 -62.27 -23.12
C LYS A 701 -23.24 -60.90 -23.67
N PRO A 702 -22.95 -60.56 -24.94
CA PRO A 702 -23.24 -59.23 -25.50
C PRO A 702 -24.72 -58.81 -25.39
N GLU A 703 -25.65 -59.77 -25.45
CA GLU A 703 -27.10 -59.54 -25.32
C GLU A 703 -27.55 -59.16 -23.89
N GLU A 704 -26.81 -59.56 -22.85
CA GLU A 704 -27.06 -59.13 -21.46
C GLU A 704 -26.35 -57.80 -21.12
N TYR A 705 -25.49 -57.29 -21.99
CA TYR A 705 -24.66 -56.12 -21.70
C TYR A 705 -25.47 -54.83 -21.72
N LYS A 706 -25.24 -53.98 -20.71
CA LYS A 706 -25.74 -52.61 -20.63
C LYS A 706 -24.56 -51.67 -20.42
N PRO A 707 -24.44 -50.57 -21.19
CA PRO A 707 -23.39 -49.58 -20.98
C PRO A 707 -23.39 -49.05 -19.54
N ILE A 708 -22.19 -48.91 -18.97
CA ILE A 708 -21.99 -48.43 -17.58
C ILE A 708 -22.00 -46.90 -17.54
N PHE A 709 -21.54 -46.28 -18.62
CA PHE A 709 -21.51 -44.84 -18.84
C PHE A 709 -21.74 -44.55 -20.33
N ASP A 710 -21.94 -43.28 -20.69
CA ASP A 710 -22.05 -42.85 -22.10
C ASP A 710 -20.70 -42.93 -22.82
N GLU A 711 -20.53 -43.96 -23.65
CA GLU A 711 -19.32 -44.19 -24.42
C GLU A 711 -19.14 -43.22 -25.60
N ASN A 712 -20.23 -42.58 -26.06
CA ASN A 712 -20.26 -41.65 -27.19
C ASN A 712 -20.49 -40.20 -26.72
N PHE A 713 -20.01 -39.86 -25.53
CA PHE A 713 -20.23 -38.55 -24.92
C PHE A 713 -19.63 -37.41 -25.76
N PRO A 714 -20.41 -36.37 -26.12
CA PRO A 714 -19.94 -35.21 -26.89
C PRO A 714 -18.93 -34.34 -26.11
N PRO A 715 -18.30 -33.34 -26.77
CA PRO A 715 -17.49 -32.33 -26.09
C PRO A 715 -18.17 -31.71 -24.87
N PRO A 716 -17.40 -31.33 -23.83
CA PRO A 716 -17.98 -30.69 -22.65
C PRO A 716 -18.63 -29.37 -23.03
N LYS A 717 -19.80 -29.09 -22.45
CA LYS A 717 -20.53 -27.86 -22.70
C LYS A 717 -19.77 -26.68 -22.12
N GLU A 718 -19.67 -25.60 -22.90
CA GLU A 718 -19.15 -24.31 -22.44
C GLU A 718 -20.02 -23.78 -21.28
N PRO A 719 -19.43 -23.13 -20.25
CA PRO A 719 -20.21 -22.49 -19.20
C PRO A 719 -21.06 -21.35 -19.79
N VAL A 720 -22.28 -21.20 -19.28
CA VAL A 720 -23.25 -20.20 -19.73
C VAL A 720 -23.27 -19.04 -18.72
N PRO A 721 -23.11 -17.78 -19.15
CA PRO A 721 -23.27 -16.61 -18.29
C PRO A 721 -24.62 -16.58 -17.54
N PRO A 722 -24.66 -16.11 -16.29
CA PRO A 722 -25.89 -16.09 -15.49
C PRO A 722 -26.96 -15.20 -16.15
N PRO A 723 -28.20 -15.68 -16.34
CA PRO A 723 -29.18 -15.06 -17.25
C PRO A 723 -29.83 -13.74 -16.78
N ASN A 724 -29.20 -13.04 -15.83
CA ASN A 724 -29.68 -11.78 -15.26
C ASN A 724 -28.59 -10.69 -15.12
N THR A 725 -27.37 -10.88 -15.63
CA THR A 725 -26.35 -9.81 -15.70
C THR A 725 -26.64 -8.81 -16.82
N ASN A 726 -27.82 -8.17 -16.77
CA ASN A 726 -28.14 -6.99 -17.55
C ASN A 726 -27.33 -5.80 -17.01
N PHE A 727 -26.12 -5.63 -17.54
CA PHE A 727 -25.30 -4.43 -17.30
C PHE A 727 -25.95 -3.23 -18.01
N THR A 728 -26.94 -2.61 -17.35
CA THR A 728 -27.80 -1.54 -17.90
C THR A 728 -27.08 -0.25 -18.28
N SER A 729 -25.79 -0.12 -17.94
CA SER A 729 -24.87 0.88 -18.48
C SER A 729 -23.50 0.24 -18.70
N LYS A 730 -22.75 0.74 -19.69
CA LYS A 730 -21.38 0.28 -20.00
C LYS A 730 -20.38 0.51 -18.86
N GLU A 731 -20.72 1.37 -17.91
CA GLU A 731 -19.92 1.67 -16.72
C GLU A 731 -19.89 0.49 -15.72
N ASN A 732 -20.92 -0.37 -15.75
CA ASN A 732 -21.05 -1.50 -14.81
C ASN A 732 -20.20 -2.73 -15.17
N LEU A 733 -19.46 -2.72 -16.29
CA LEU A 733 -18.59 -3.83 -16.71
C LEU A 733 -17.27 -3.90 -15.93
N LEU A 734 -16.81 -2.79 -15.35
CA LEU A 734 -15.69 -2.81 -14.41
C LEU A 734 -16.20 -3.26 -13.04
N LEU A 735 -16.02 -4.55 -12.75
CA LEU A 735 -16.45 -5.15 -11.49
C LEU A 735 -15.60 -4.64 -10.32
N LYS A 736 -16.26 -4.24 -9.23
CA LYS A 736 -15.58 -3.89 -7.98
C LYS A 736 -14.89 -5.13 -7.42
N THR A 737 -13.56 -5.10 -7.39
CA THR A 737 -12.70 -6.14 -6.80
C THR A 737 -13.11 -6.43 -5.34
N PRO A 738 -13.36 -7.70 -4.98
CA PRO A 738 -13.47 -8.12 -3.59
C PRO A 738 -12.16 -7.89 -2.85
N VAL A 739 -12.17 -6.97 -1.88
CA VAL A 739 -11.02 -6.67 -1.02
C VAL A 739 -11.35 -7.10 0.41
N VAL A 740 -10.44 -7.83 1.04
CA VAL A 740 -10.52 -8.18 2.46
C VAL A 740 -9.31 -7.58 3.18
N LEU A 741 -9.56 -6.96 4.33
CA LEU A 741 -8.51 -6.55 5.27
C LEU A 741 -8.40 -7.62 6.36
N VAL A 742 -7.17 -8.00 6.70
CA VAL A 742 -6.86 -8.93 7.79
C VAL A 742 -5.89 -8.23 8.73
N GLU A 743 -6.34 -7.87 9.92
CA GLU A 743 -5.57 -7.08 10.88
C GLU A 743 -4.80 -7.97 11.87
N ASN A 744 -5.29 -9.19 12.13
CA ASN A 744 -4.73 -10.07 13.14
C ASN A 744 -4.77 -11.57 12.77
N GLN A 745 -3.99 -12.37 13.50
CA GLN A 745 -3.84 -13.81 13.28
C GLN A 745 -5.16 -14.61 13.42
N ARG A 746 -6.15 -14.10 14.16
CA ARG A 746 -7.45 -14.77 14.33
C ARG A 746 -8.29 -14.68 13.06
N GLU A 747 -8.37 -13.50 12.46
CA GLU A 747 -8.99 -13.30 11.13
C GLU A 747 -8.25 -14.06 10.03
N ALA A 748 -6.91 -14.03 10.06
CA ALA A 748 -6.08 -14.74 9.10
C ALA A 748 -6.35 -16.27 9.07
N MET A 749 -6.78 -16.84 10.20
CA MET A 749 -7.08 -18.26 10.37
C MET A 749 -8.58 -18.57 10.40
N ALA A 750 -9.45 -17.58 10.12
CA ALA A 750 -10.91 -17.74 10.18
C ALA A 750 -11.46 -18.57 9.00
N ILE A 751 -12.44 -19.43 9.27
CA ILE A 751 -13.12 -20.23 8.24
C ILE A 751 -13.99 -19.34 7.32
N GLU A 752 -14.39 -18.16 7.81
CA GLU A 752 -15.08 -17.10 7.09
C GLU A 752 -14.24 -16.56 5.93
N LEU A 753 -12.93 -16.35 6.13
CA LEU A 753 -12.00 -15.91 5.08
C LEU A 753 -11.88 -16.95 3.97
N GLN A 754 -11.68 -18.22 4.34
CA GLN A 754 -11.64 -19.34 3.40
C GLN A 754 -12.95 -19.45 2.59
N ARG A 755 -14.10 -19.38 3.27
CA ARG A 755 -15.43 -19.42 2.63
C ARG A 755 -15.60 -18.26 1.65
N PHE A 756 -15.19 -17.04 2.03
CA PHE A 756 -15.28 -15.87 1.16
C PHE A 756 -14.44 -16.06 -0.12
N CYS A 757 -13.16 -16.42 0.02
CA CYS A 757 -12.27 -16.71 -1.12
C CYS A 757 -12.83 -17.78 -2.07
N TYR A 758 -13.52 -18.80 -1.55
CA TYR A 758 -14.12 -19.85 -2.40
C TYR A 758 -15.38 -19.40 -3.16
N THR A 759 -16.00 -18.26 -2.81
CA THR A 759 -17.22 -17.73 -3.47
C THR A 759 -16.96 -16.67 -4.54
N GLN A 760 -15.79 -16.01 -4.52
CA GLN A 760 -15.46 -14.92 -5.43
C GLN A 760 -14.55 -15.42 -6.57
N PRO A 761 -14.56 -14.83 -7.78
CA PRO A 761 -13.62 -15.22 -8.84
C PRO A 761 -12.17 -14.85 -8.52
N ILE A 762 -11.95 -13.68 -7.91
CA ILE A 762 -10.65 -13.18 -7.49
C ILE A 762 -10.81 -12.31 -6.22
N VAL A 763 -9.85 -12.36 -5.30
CA VAL A 763 -9.86 -11.59 -4.04
C VAL A 763 -8.48 -11.00 -3.76
N LEU A 764 -8.44 -9.73 -3.35
CA LEU A 764 -7.25 -9.06 -2.86
C LEU A 764 -7.28 -9.00 -1.33
N ILE A 765 -6.37 -9.72 -0.67
CA ILE A 765 -6.28 -9.81 0.79
C ILE A 765 -5.12 -8.93 1.28
N HIS A 766 -5.45 -7.78 1.85
CA HIS A 766 -4.50 -6.88 2.50
C HIS A 766 -4.17 -7.37 3.92
N GLY A 767 -2.94 -7.12 4.36
CA GLY A 767 -2.52 -7.34 5.75
C GLY A 767 -2.25 -8.79 6.16
N LEU A 768 -2.67 -9.80 5.37
CA LEU A 768 -2.54 -11.22 5.71
C LEU A 768 -1.10 -11.66 6.04
N THR A 769 -0.10 -11.16 5.30
CA THR A 769 1.33 -11.43 5.56
C THR A 769 1.82 -10.78 6.85
N LEU A 770 1.38 -9.55 7.14
CA LEU A 770 1.70 -8.77 8.33
C LEU A 770 1.07 -9.37 9.60
N ALA A 771 -0.23 -9.69 9.54
CA ALA A 771 -1.00 -10.33 10.60
C ALA A 771 -0.42 -11.70 11.02
N LEU A 772 0.22 -12.39 10.09
CA LEU A 772 0.91 -13.68 10.30
C LEU A 772 2.42 -13.56 10.51
N LYS A 773 2.97 -12.34 10.50
CA LYS A 773 4.40 -12.04 10.68
C LYS A 773 5.29 -12.89 9.74
N ILE A 774 4.95 -12.87 8.46
CA ILE A 774 5.72 -13.53 7.38
C ILE A 774 6.88 -12.61 6.99
N ASP A 775 8.11 -13.12 7.06
CA ASP A 775 9.32 -12.40 6.67
C ASP A 775 9.52 -12.47 5.15
N LEU A 776 8.96 -11.49 4.46
CA LEU A 776 9.09 -11.32 3.02
C LEU A 776 10.54 -11.05 2.58
N SER A 777 11.44 -10.64 3.49
CA SER A 777 12.86 -10.39 3.14
C SER A 777 13.60 -11.66 2.72
N GLN A 778 13.12 -12.84 3.13
CA GLN A 778 13.62 -14.15 2.68
C GLN A 778 13.47 -14.37 1.16
N PHE A 779 12.57 -13.63 0.52
CA PHE A 779 12.30 -13.65 -0.93
C PHE A 779 12.83 -12.40 -1.66
N SER A 780 13.58 -11.54 -0.95
CA SER A 780 14.26 -10.42 -1.59
C SER A 780 15.36 -10.91 -2.53
N THR A 781 15.60 -10.19 -3.63
CA THR A 781 16.63 -10.57 -4.61
C THR A 781 18.02 -10.69 -3.97
N LYS A 782 18.30 -9.89 -2.92
CA LYS A 782 19.54 -9.99 -2.13
C LYS A 782 19.66 -11.37 -1.44
N THR A 783 18.63 -11.76 -0.68
CA THR A 783 18.64 -13.05 0.06
C THR A 783 18.64 -14.24 -0.91
N LEU A 784 17.93 -14.14 -2.04
CA LEU A 784 17.92 -15.17 -3.07
C LEU A 784 19.29 -15.38 -3.73
N ILE A 785 20.04 -14.30 -4.00
CA ILE A 785 21.43 -14.40 -4.47
C ILE A 785 22.31 -15.08 -3.42
N GLN A 786 22.16 -14.72 -2.15
CA GLN A 786 22.90 -15.35 -1.04
C GLN A 786 22.53 -16.82 -0.82
N THR A 787 21.29 -17.21 -1.14
CA THR A 787 20.78 -18.58 -0.97
C THR A 787 21.20 -19.49 -2.14
N ALA A 788 21.08 -18.99 -3.39
CA ALA A 788 21.23 -19.82 -4.58
C ALA A 788 21.60 -18.99 -5.84
N ALA A 789 22.71 -18.26 -5.79
CA ALA A 789 23.21 -17.38 -6.87
C ALA A 789 23.12 -17.96 -8.30
N ASP A 790 23.50 -19.22 -8.48
CA ASP A 790 23.57 -19.89 -9.78
C ASP A 790 22.32 -20.69 -10.17
N HIS A 791 21.24 -20.59 -9.39
CA HIS A 791 19.97 -21.24 -9.71
C HIS A 791 19.36 -20.64 -11.00
N GLU A 792 18.78 -21.50 -11.84
CA GLU A 792 18.28 -21.13 -13.18
C GLU A 792 17.03 -20.23 -13.12
N VAL A 793 16.97 -19.26 -14.03
CA VAL A 793 15.85 -18.34 -14.21
C VAL A 793 15.42 -18.39 -15.66
N GLU A 794 14.19 -18.81 -15.93
CA GLU A 794 13.57 -18.58 -17.25
C GLU A 794 13.34 -17.08 -17.43
N VAL A 795 13.77 -16.54 -18.57
CA VAL A 795 13.63 -15.13 -18.91
C VAL A 795 12.69 -14.94 -20.08
N ARG A 796 11.71 -14.07 -19.93
CA ARG A 796 10.89 -13.55 -21.03
C ARG A 796 11.34 -12.15 -21.38
N THR A 797 11.74 -11.96 -22.64
CA THR A 797 12.13 -10.66 -23.18
C THR A 797 10.93 -10.03 -23.88
N GLN A 798 10.57 -8.82 -23.43
CA GLN A 798 9.30 -8.14 -23.71
C GLN A 798 9.54 -6.65 -24.01
N TYR A 799 8.52 -5.95 -24.54
CA TYR A 799 8.53 -4.48 -24.66
C TYR A 799 7.87 -3.84 -23.43
N LYS A 800 8.46 -2.77 -22.90
CA LYS A 800 7.87 -1.97 -21.82
C LYS A 800 6.75 -1.09 -22.38
N MET A 801 5.50 -1.38 -21.99
CA MET A 801 4.31 -0.62 -22.37
C MET A 801 3.45 -0.30 -21.13
N PRO A 802 2.63 0.78 -21.14
CA PRO A 802 1.55 0.99 -20.17
C PRO A 802 0.59 -0.21 -20.15
N TYR A 803 0.05 -0.59 -18.98
CA TYR A 803 -0.76 -1.81 -18.80
C TYR A 803 -2.07 -1.83 -19.62
N ASP A 804 -2.55 -0.66 -20.03
CA ASP A 804 -3.73 -0.42 -20.86
C ASP A 804 -3.41 -0.44 -22.37
N VAL A 805 -2.12 -0.54 -22.74
CA VAL A 805 -1.64 -0.49 -24.13
C VAL A 805 -0.89 -1.77 -24.50
N ASN A 806 -1.25 -2.38 -25.64
CA ASN A 806 -0.46 -3.40 -26.31
C ASN A 806 -0.52 -3.19 -27.82
N VAL A 807 0.64 -3.10 -28.47
CA VAL A 807 0.76 -2.74 -29.90
C VAL A 807 1.81 -3.61 -30.61
N ASP A 808 1.69 -3.72 -31.92
CA ASP A 808 2.66 -4.39 -32.79
C ASP A 808 3.90 -3.52 -33.09
N GLN A 809 4.79 -4.00 -33.97
CA GLN A 809 6.01 -3.29 -34.36
C GLN A 809 5.74 -2.00 -35.16
N MET A 810 4.57 -1.92 -35.84
CA MET A 810 4.12 -0.75 -36.59
C MET A 810 3.35 0.25 -35.71
N GLY A 811 3.08 -0.10 -34.45
CA GLY A 811 2.31 0.70 -33.49
C GLY A 811 0.81 0.46 -33.51
N ASN A 812 0.29 -0.52 -34.26
CA ASN A 812 -1.14 -0.83 -34.29
C ASN A 812 -1.56 -1.58 -33.01
N PRO A 813 -2.75 -1.31 -32.43
CA PRO A 813 -3.29 -2.10 -31.33
C PRO A 813 -3.40 -3.59 -31.68
N THR A 814 -2.90 -4.46 -30.80
CA THR A 814 -2.94 -5.92 -30.99
C THR A 814 -3.13 -6.63 -29.66
N TRP A 815 -3.66 -7.85 -29.70
CA TRP A 815 -3.72 -8.73 -28.52
C TRP A 815 -2.43 -9.55 -28.34
N SER A 816 -1.59 -9.73 -29.37
CA SER A 816 -0.40 -10.58 -29.28
C SER A 816 0.75 -9.92 -28.49
N ILE A 817 1.41 -10.66 -27.60
CA ILE A 817 2.58 -10.17 -26.84
C ILE A 817 3.88 -10.79 -27.39
N ARG A 818 4.84 -9.92 -27.77
CA ARG A 818 6.24 -10.35 -27.97
C ARG A 818 6.86 -10.75 -26.63
N SER A 819 7.05 -12.05 -26.40
CA SER A 819 7.51 -12.62 -25.12
C SER A 819 8.50 -13.79 -25.34
N SER A 820 9.68 -13.48 -25.89
CA SER A 820 10.66 -14.50 -26.30
C SER A 820 11.43 -15.08 -25.12
N LYS A 821 11.52 -16.42 -25.05
CA LYS A 821 12.16 -17.18 -23.97
C LYS A 821 13.70 -17.24 -24.12
N SER A 822 14.39 -17.10 -23.00
CA SER A 822 15.80 -17.40 -22.79
C SER A 822 16.03 -17.86 -21.34
N PHE A 823 17.27 -18.10 -20.93
CA PHE A 823 17.63 -18.54 -19.57
C PHE A 823 18.81 -17.73 -19.01
N THR A 824 18.89 -17.62 -17.68
CA THR A 824 20.01 -16.99 -16.94
C THR A 824 20.08 -17.56 -15.51
N THR A 825 20.87 -16.97 -14.61
CA THR A 825 20.89 -17.32 -13.18
C THR A 825 20.31 -16.20 -12.29
N ILE A 826 19.91 -16.52 -11.05
CA ILE A 826 19.40 -15.55 -10.06
C ILE A 826 20.38 -14.37 -9.88
N SER A 827 21.69 -14.64 -9.79
CA SER A 827 22.74 -13.60 -9.69
C SER A 827 22.73 -12.64 -10.88
N ARG A 828 22.77 -13.19 -12.11
CA ARG A 828 22.76 -12.39 -13.35
C ARG A 828 21.45 -11.64 -13.56
N PHE A 829 20.31 -12.20 -13.15
CA PHE A 829 19.03 -11.49 -13.23
C PHE A 829 18.94 -10.38 -12.17
N GLY A 830 19.41 -10.62 -10.95
CA GLY A 830 19.42 -9.62 -9.89
C GLY A 830 20.33 -8.43 -10.19
N GLN A 831 21.48 -8.66 -10.84
CA GLN A 831 22.31 -7.60 -11.42
C GLN A 831 21.51 -6.75 -12.41
N TYR A 832 20.86 -7.38 -13.41
CA TYR A 832 19.99 -6.67 -14.36
C TYR A 832 18.83 -5.91 -13.69
N GLN A 833 18.18 -6.49 -12.68
CA GLN A 833 17.08 -5.86 -11.94
C GLN A 833 17.56 -4.58 -11.23
N ALA A 834 18.74 -4.62 -10.60
CA ALA A 834 19.36 -3.48 -9.92
C ALA A 834 19.92 -2.42 -10.88
N GLU A 835 20.50 -2.82 -12.01
CA GLU A 835 20.96 -1.92 -13.07
C GLU A 835 19.78 -1.20 -13.74
N SER A 836 18.70 -1.92 -14.02
CA SER A 836 17.45 -1.37 -14.54
C SER A 836 16.88 -0.28 -13.63
N PHE A 837 16.91 -0.50 -12.31
CA PHE A 837 16.52 0.50 -11.30
C PHE A 837 17.43 1.73 -11.34
N LYS A 838 18.76 1.54 -11.25
CA LYS A 838 19.76 2.62 -11.31
C LYS A 838 19.66 3.44 -12.59
N HIS A 839 19.35 2.83 -13.73
CA HIS A 839 19.18 3.52 -15.01
C HIS A 839 17.89 4.34 -15.05
N SER A 840 16.80 3.86 -14.46
CA SER A 840 15.54 4.61 -14.43
C SER A 840 15.62 5.87 -13.56
N LEU A 841 16.35 5.81 -12.44
CA LEU A 841 16.61 6.98 -11.60
C LEU A 841 17.38 8.06 -12.38
N LYS A 842 18.42 7.68 -13.14
CA LYS A 842 19.17 8.61 -14.01
C LYS A 842 18.28 9.27 -15.06
N GLU A 843 17.41 8.51 -15.73
CA GLU A 843 16.47 9.06 -16.72
C GLU A 843 15.52 10.10 -16.11
N GLU A 844 15.10 9.94 -14.85
CA GLU A 844 14.23 10.91 -14.18
C GLU A 844 15.00 12.16 -13.74
N THR A 845 16.20 12.01 -13.18
CA THR A 845 17.12 13.13 -12.90
C THR A 845 17.39 13.98 -14.16
N GLU A 846 17.59 13.34 -15.32
CA GLU A 846 17.83 14.04 -16.59
C GLU A 846 16.58 14.75 -17.12
N LYS A 847 15.40 14.12 -17.05
CA LYS A 847 14.12 14.76 -17.43
C LYS A 847 13.81 15.98 -16.56
N LEU A 848 14.04 15.89 -15.25
CA LEU A 848 13.87 17.01 -14.33
C LEU A 848 14.76 18.21 -14.72
N LYS A 849 16.03 17.96 -15.07
CA LYS A 849 16.95 18.99 -15.57
C LYS A 849 16.48 19.61 -16.90
N GLN A 850 15.97 18.81 -17.83
CA GLN A 850 15.44 19.30 -19.11
C GLN A 850 14.13 20.11 -18.94
N SER A 851 13.28 19.77 -17.97
CA SER A 851 12.01 20.49 -17.72
C SER A 851 12.16 21.90 -17.14
N ASN A 852 13.33 22.26 -16.58
CA ASN A 852 13.61 23.58 -16.01
C ASN A 852 14.87 24.24 -16.60
N PRO A 853 14.88 24.64 -17.89
CA PRO A 853 16.06 25.26 -18.52
C PRO A 853 16.52 26.56 -17.85
N LYS A 854 15.61 27.28 -17.18
CA LYS A 854 15.89 28.57 -16.53
C LYS A 854 16.68 28.48 -15.22
N LEU A 855 16.87 27.30 -14.63
CA LEU A 855 17.79 27.10 -13.49
C LEU A 855 19.22 26.74 -13.94
N TYR A 856 19.42 26.21 -15.14
CA TYR A 856 20.72 25.68 -15.60
C TYR A 856 21.31 26.53 -16.72
N GLY A 857 21.72 27.75 -16.36
CA GLY A 857 22.34 28.73 -17.26
C GLY A 857 23.76 28.37 -17.70
N SER A 858 23.89 27.58 -18.77
CA SER A 858 25.03 27.49 -19.71
C SER A 858 26.42 27.91 -19.21
N SER A 859 27.23 26.95 -18.75
CA SER A 859 28.70 27.08 -18.69
C SER A 859 29.38 26.04 -19.60
N ASN A 860 29.80 26.45 -20.79
CA ASN A 860 30.63 25.62 -21.69
C ASN A 860 32.06 25.54 -21.16
N ILE A 861 32.60 24.32 -20.99
CA ILE A 861 34.06 24.06 -20.97
C ILE A 861 34.30 22.56 -21.30
N PRO A 862 35.41 22.19 -21.97
CA PRO A 862 35.36 21.11 -22.96
C PRO A 862 35.69 19.71 -22.44
N SER A 863 35.20 18.71 -23.17
CA SER A 863 35.66 17.32 -23.09
C SER A 863 37.12 17.20 -23.54
N CYS A 864 38.00 16.73 -22.65
CA CYS A 864 39.34 16.26 -23.00
C CYS A 864 39.44 14.75 -22.73
N SER A 865 39.86 14.00 -23.73
CA SER A 865 40.04 12.55 -23.66
C SER A 865 41.45 12.17 -24.11
N SER A 866 42.31 11.75 -23.17
CA SER A 866 43.36 10.76 -23.43
C SER A 866 44.15 10.43 -22.16
N LEU A 867 44.34 9.13 -21.92
CA LEU A 867 45.67 8.54 -21.91
C LEU A 867 45.53 7.02 -22.12
N ASN A 868 46.22 6.52 -23.14
CA ASN A 868 46.45 5.07 -23.33
C ASN A 868 47.66 4.67 -22.43
N SER A 869 48.14 3.43 -22.32
CA SER A 869 47.91 2.16 -23.03
C SER A 869 48.31 1.01 -22.06
N GLU A 870 48.23 -0.30 -22.31
CA GLU A 870 48.74 -1.09 -23.44
C GLU A 870 48.11 -2.49 -23.53
N ASN A 871 47.95 -2.97 -24.78
CA ASN A 871 48.15 -4.35 -25.31
C ASN A 871 47.39 -5.53 -24.62
N ILE A 872 46.77 -6.49 -25.32
CA ILE A 872 47.16 -7.29 -26.50
C ILE A 872 45.85 -7.60 -27.30
N VAL A 873 45.69 -7.18 -28.58
CA VAL A 873 45.90 -7.99 -29.82
C VAL A 873 44.91 -9.18 -29.96
N THR A 874 44.10 -9.37 -31.02
CA THR A 874 43.93 -8.68 -32.34
C THR A 874 42.58 -8.99 -32.99
N SER A 875 42.18 -8.17 -33.99
CA SER A 875 41.41 -8.50 -35.23
C SER A 875 40.02 -9.19 -35.13
N ASP A 876 38.97 -8.82 -35.87
CA ASP A 876 38.68 -7.71 -36.83
C ASP A 876 37.14 -7.77 -37.15
N LEU A 877 36.47 -6.99 -38.01
CA LEU A 877 36.89 -5.99 -39.01
C LEU A 877 35.90 -4.78 -39.04
N SER A 878 35.43 -4.36 -40.20
CA SER A 878 34.66 -3.12 -40.50
C SER A 878 33.91 -3.28 -41.86
N PRO A 879 33.21 -2.28 -42.48
CA PRO A 879 33.12 -0.85 -42.16
C PRO A 879 31.72 -0.18 -42.23
N ILE A 880 31.70 1.11 -41.87
CA ILE A 880 30.58 2.08 -42.02
C ILE A 880 30.93 3.06 -43.16
N PRO A 881 29.95 3.53 -43.96
CA PRO A 881 29.79 4.99 -44.16
C PRO A 881 28.32 5.45 -44.42
N ASN A 882 27.90 6.71 -44.27
CA ASN A 882 28.35 7.81 -43.41
C ASN A 882 27.23 8.88 -43.24
N LYS A 883 27.43 9.85 -42.33
CA LYS A 883 26.51 10.96 -41.96
C LYS A 883 26.08 11.85 -43.14
N LYS A 884 24.92 12.55 -43.01
CA LYS A 884 24.89 14.04 -43.03
C LYS A 884 23.56 14.74 -42.63
N GLN A 885 23.75 15.80 -41.83
CA GLN A 885 23.05 17.11 -41.77
C GLN A 885 21.62 17.27 -41.23
N ARG A 886 21.45 18.37 -40.49
CA ARG A 886 20.21 18.91 -39.91
C ARG A 886 19.53 19.88 -40.88
N LYS A 887 18.23 20.13 -40.71
CA LYS A 887 17.63 21.45 -40.97
C LYS A 887 16.56 21.76 -39.91
N ILE A 888 16.52 23.01 -39.46
CA ILE A 888 15.48 23.56 -38.59
C ILE A 888 14.57 24.40 -39.48
N ILE A 889 13.25 24.20 -39.38
CA ILE A 889 12.23 25.02 -40.04
C ILE A 889 11.08 25.23 -39.03
N LEU A 890 10.62 26.47 -38.88
CA LEU A 890 9.40 26.80 -38.15
C LEU A 890 8.19 26.80 -39.11
N ASN A 891 7.04 26.34 -38.64
CA ASN A 891 5.70 26.86 -38.92
C ASN A 891 4.73 26.17 -37.92
N ASN A 892 3.84 26.88 -37.22
CA ASN A 892 2.64 27.61 -37.67
C ASN A 892 1.55 26.70 -38.25
N ASN A 893 0.38 26.74 -37.59
CA ASN A 893 -0.83 26.05 -38.03
C ASN A 893 -1.43 26.71 -39.27
N ASN A 894 -1.84 25.91 -40.25
CA ASN A 894 -3.15 25.92 -40.92
C ASN A 894 -3.10 25.04 -42.18
N GLY A 895 -3.90 23.97 -42.23
CA GLY A 895 -3.99 23.10 -43.41
C GLY A 895 -4.82 21.84 -43.15
N THR A 896 -5.71 21.50 -44.08
CA THR A 896 -6.55 20.28 -44.04
C THR A 896 -5.74 19.01 -44.36
N PRO A 897 -6.10 17.85 -43.79
CA PRO A 897 -5.34 16.61 -43.99
C PRO A 897 -5.66 15.92 -45.33
N THR A 898 -4.63 15.63 -46.12
CA THR A 898 -4.73 14.75 -47.30
C THR A 898 -3.61 13.70 -47.29
N SER A 899 -4.01 12.44 -47.11
CA SER A 899 -3.36 11.18 -47.54
C SER A 899 -1.82 11.02 -47.51
N ASN A 900 -1.39 9.98 -46.80
CA ASN A 900 -0.25 9.10 -47.11
C ASN A 900 1.18 9.68 -47.05
N SER A 901 1.77 9.60 -45.86
CA SER A 901 3.18 9.22 -45.70
C SER A 901 3.32 8.23 -44.53
N ALA A 902 4.29 7.32 -44.59
CA ALA A 902 4.47 6.31 -43.55
C ALA A 902 5.08 6.93 -42.28
N ASN A 903 4.56 6.58 -41.11
CA ASN A 903 5.14 7.00 -39.84
C ASN A 903 6.51 6.34 -39.62
N PRO A 904 7.49 7.04 -39.01
CA PRO A 904 8.75 6.43 -38.58
C PRO A 904 8.50 5.41 -37.46
N GLU A 905 9.27 4.33 -37.46
CA GLU A 905 9.17 3.25 -36.46
C GLU A 905 9.42 3.79 -35.04
N LYS A 906 8.54 3.41 -34.10
CA LYS A 906 8.57 3.91 -32.72
C LYS A 906 9.27 2.89 -31.83
N GLU A 907 10.57 3.09 -31.57
CA GLU A 907 11.37 2.11 -30.84
C GLU A 907 10.91 1.94 -29.37
N TYR A 908 10.39 0.75 -29.04
CA TYR A 908 9.92 0.42 -27.70
C TYR A 908 11.04 -0.17 -26.83
N LYS A 909 11.25 0.39 -25.62
CA LYS A 909 12.28 -0.05 -24.68
C LYS A 909 12.10 -1.53 -24.29
N ILE A 910 13.12 -2.34 -24.55
CA ILE A 910 13.13 -3.78 -24.24
C ILE A 910 13.40 -4.00 -22.75
N ILE A 911 12.69 -4.96 -22.16
CA ILE A 911 12.82 -5.40 -20.77
C ILE A 911 12.90 -6.93 -20.66
N LYS A 912 13.45 -7.42 -19.55
CA LYS A 912 13.53 -8.85 -19.22
C LYS A 912 12.71 -9.13 -17.97
N PHE A 913 11.95 -10.21 -17.99
CA PHE A 913 11.11 -10.71 -16.90
C PHE A 913 11.64 -12.08 -16.48
N GLY A 914 12.08 -12.23 -15.23
CA GLY A 914 12.45 -13.53 -14.64
C GLY A 914 11.18 -14.22 -14.15
N THR A 915 10.89 -15.40 -14.66
CA THR A 915 9.62 -16.11 -14.44
C THR A 915 9.88 -17.57 -14.09
N ASN A 916 8.91 -18.21 -13.45
CA ASN A 916 8.87 -19.66 -13.23
C ASN A 916 10.11 -20.22 -12.49
N VAL A 917 10.76 -19.42 -11.64
CA VAL A 917 11.95 -19.83 -10.88
C VAL A 917 11.53 -20.80 -9.79
N ASP A 918 12.03 -22.03 -9.80
CA ASP A 918 11.49 -23.10 -8.95
C ASP A 918 12.12 -23.14 -7.55
N LEU A 919 11.29 -23.01 -6.52
CA LEU A 919 11.72 -23.10 -5.12
C LEU A 919 11.40 -24.47 -4.48
N SER A 920 11.24 -25.56 -5.27
CA SER A 920 10.90 -26.88 -4.72
C SER A 920 12.02 -27.55 -3.92
N ASP A 921 13.27 -27.11 -4.06
CA ASP A 921 14.41 -27.71 -3.35
C ASP A 921 14.38 -27.31 -1.88
N GLU A 922 13.74 -28.15 -1.05
CA GLU A 922 13.63 -27.95 0.40
C GLU A 922 14.97 -27.79 1.11
N LYS A 923 16.09 -28.30 0.55
CA LYS A 923 17.41 -28.15 1.16
C LYS A 923 17.97 -26.75 0.91
N LYS A 924 17.75 -26.19 -0.28
CA LYS A 924 18.16 -24.82 -0.62
C LYS A 924 17.22 -23.78 0.01
N PHE A 925 15.91 -23.97 -0.10
CA PHE A 925 14.90 -22.95 0.20
C PHE A 925 14.16 -23.19 1.52
N SER A 926 14.79 -23.90 2.48
CA SER A 926 14.13 -24.32 3.72
C SER A 926 13.57 -23.17 4.55
N PHE A 927 14.18 -21.99 4.51
CA PHE A 927 13.71 -20.81 5.24
C PHE A 927 12.49 -20.18 4.55
N GLN A 928 12.56 -20.00 3.24
CA GLN A 928 11.46 -19.51 2.40
C GLN A 928 10.22 -20.40 2.56
N LEU A 929 10.36 -21.72 2.46
CA LEU A 929 9.22 -22.64 2.59
C LEU A 929 8.65 -22.69 4.02
N LYS A 930 9.47 -22.50 5.06
CA LYS A 930 8.98 -22.36 6.46
C LYS A 930 8.14 -21.09 6.65
N GLU A 931 8.51 -19.99 6.01
CA GLU A 931 7.74 -18.74 6.07
C GLU A 931 6.34 -18.88 5.45
N LEU A 932 6.23 -19.55 4.30
CA LEU A 932 4.93 -19.77 3.64
C LEU A 932 4.02 -20.76 4.41
N ASN A 933 4.60 -21.66 5.22
CA ASN A 933 3.82 -22.53 6.10
C ASN A 933 3.09 -21.78 7.23
N LYS A 934 3.38 -20.48 7.47
CA LYS A 934 2.62 -19.62 8.38
C LYS A 934 1.21 -19.29 7.87
N LEU A 935 0.99 -19.33 6.54
CA LEU A 935 -0.30 -19.03 5.90
C LEU A 935 -1.45 -19.93 6.42
N PRO A 936 -2.73 -19.55 6.27
CA PRO A 936 -3.84 -20.41 6.63
C PRO A 936 -3.89 -21.69 5.77
N PRO A 937 -4.43 -22.81 6.28
CA PRO A 937 -4.39 -24.10 5.59
C PRO A 937 -4.93 -24.13 4.16
N PHE A 938 -5.87 -23.25 3.82
CA PHE A 938 -6.44 -23.17 2.47
C PHE A 938 -5.52 -22.49 1.44
N CYS A 939 -4.51 -21.73 1.91
CA CYS A 939 -3.50 -21.09 1.07
C CYS A 939 -2.19 -21.88 0.98
N ARG A 940 -1.97 -22.93 1.79
CA ARG A 940 -0.68 -23.65 1.83
C ARG A 940 -0.46 -24.56 0.63
N ILE A 941 0.80 -24.64 0.21
CA ILE A 941 1.29 -25.61 -0.79
C ILE A 941 0.89 -27.05 -0.40
N THR A 942 1.15 -27.42 0.85
CA THR A 942 0.80 -28.74 1.40
C THR A 942 -0.25 -28.59 2.51
N SER A 943 -1.43 -29.19 2.33
CA SER A 943 -2.53 -29.15 3.30
C SER A 943 -3.56 -30.25 3.05
N ALA A 944 -4.19 -30.76 4.11
CA ALA A 944 -5.33 -31.66 3.99
C ALA A 944 -6.56 -31.01 3.31
N SER A 945 -6.61 -29.68 3.23
CA SER A 945 -7.64 -28.93 2.48
C SER A 945 -7.26 -28.64 1.02
N ASN A 946 -6.14 -29.17 0.53
CA ASN A 946 -5.63 -28.95 -0.83
C ASN A 946 -5.56 -30.29 -1.60
N MET A 947 -6.36 -30.45 -2.66
CA MET A 947 -6.34 -31.65 -3.52
C MET A 947 -4.96 -31.94 -4.10
N LEU A 948 -4.18 -30.91 -4.47
CA LEU A 948 -2.87 -31.08 -5.12
C LEU A 948 -1.81 -31.70 -4.19
N SER A 949 -2.04 -31.69 -2.87
CA SER A 949 -1.21 -32.40 -1.89
C SER A 949 -1.35 -33.92 -1.97
N TYR A 950 -2.44 -34.43 -2.57
CA TYR A 950 -2.72 -35.86 -2.72
C TYR A 950 -2.19 -36.46 -4.04
N LEU A 951 -1.55 -35.68 -4.91
CA LEU A 951 -0.97 -36.19 -6.16
C LEU A 951 0.17 -37.20 -5.95
N GLY A 952 0.84 -37.17 -4.79
CA GLY A 952 1.94 -38.08 -4.46
C GLY A 952 3.23 -37.86 -5.28
N HIS A 953 3.26 -36.85 -6.15
CA HIS A 953 4.42 -36.43 -6.95
C HIS A 953 4.40 -34.92 -7.23
N THR A 954 5.54 -34.39 -7.63
CA THR A 954 5.75 -32.96 -7.91
C THR A 954 5.17 -32.56 -9.27
N VAL A 955 4.42 -31.45 -9.27
CA VAL A 955 4.00 -30.70 -10.45
C VAL A 955 4.47 -29.26 -10.25
N PHE A 956 5.61 -28.92 -10.86
CA PHE A 956 6.34 -27.67 -10.61
C PHE A 956 5.48 -26.42 -10.84
N GLY A 957 5.46 -25.51 -9.87
CA GLY A 957 4.61 -24.32 -9.85
C GLY A 957 3.14 -24.56 -9.45
N MET A 958 2.67 -25.81 -9.48
CA MET A 958 1.33 -26.15 -8.98
C MET A 958 1.39 -26.54 -7.50
N ASN A 959 2.11 -27.61 -7.17
CA ASN A 959 2.36 -28.02 -5.78
C ASN A 959 3.82 -27.76 -5.33
N THR A 960 4.52 -26.85 -6.04
CA THR A 960 5.76 -26.20 -5.59
C THR A 960 5.64 -24.69 -5.80
N VAL A 961 6.46 -23.92 -5.08
CA VAL A 961 6.46 -22.46 -5.18
C VAL A 961 7.26 -22.02 -6.39
N GLN A 962 6.65 -21.25 -7.29
CA GLN A 962 7.35 -20.47 -8.31
C GLN A 962 7.61 -19.04 -7.83
N LEU A 963 8.79 -18.53 -8.16
CA LEU A 963 9.25 -17.18 -7.93
C LEU A 963 9.33 -16.41 -9.26
N TYR A 964 9.01 -15.12 -9.18
CA TYR A 964 9.00 -14.17 -10.28
C TYR A 964 9.84 -12.95 -9.90
N LEU A 965 10.78 -12.55 -10.77
CA LEU A 965 11.68 -11.41 -10.59
C LEU A 965 11.34 -10.35 -11.66
N LYS A 966 10.79 -9.21 -11.23
CA LYS A 966 10.18 -8.22 -12.14
C LYS A 966 10.88 -6.86 -12.13
N VAL A 967 10.80 -6.19 -13.28
CA VAL A 967 11.05 -4.75 -13.47
C VAL A 967 9.75 -4.08 -13.99
N PRO A 968 9.61 -2.75 -14.01
CA PRO A 968 8.41 -2.09 -14.51
C PRO A 968 8.08 -2.46 -15.96
N GLY A 969 6.92 -3.09 -16.16
CA GLY A 969 6.41 -3.52 -17.46
C GLY A 969 6.41 -5.02 -17.71
N CYS A 970 6.96 -5.87 -16.82
CA CYS A 970 6.94 -7.33 -17.01
C CYS A 970 5.49 -7.86 -16.99
N ARG A 971 5.10 -8.56 -18.06
CA ARG A 971 3.74 -9.11 -18.27
C ARG A 971 3.70 -10.63 -18.09
N THR A 972 2.78 -11.10 -17.27
CA THR A 972 2.18 -12.43 -17.40
C THR A 972 0.93 -12.30 -18.30
N PRO A 973 0.86 -13.02 -19.44
CA PRO A 973 -0.26 -12.92 -20.39
C PRO A 973 -1.59 -13.39 -19.80
N GLY A 974 -2.67 -13.15 -20.54
CA GLY A 974 -3.97 -13.77 -20.32
C GLY A 974 -3.85 -15.29 -20.35
N HIS A 975 -4.35 -15.94 -19.31
CA HIS A 975 -4.39 -17.39 -19.19
C HIS A 975 -5.47 -17.85 -18.20
N LEU A 976 -5.79 -19.14 -18.29
CA LEU A 976 -6.38 -19.90 -17.20
C LEU A 976 -5.26 -20.61 -16.43
N GLU A 977 -5.46 -20.81 -15.15
CA GLU A 977 -4.61 -21.70 -14.34
C GLU A 977 -4.67 -23.15 -14.85
N ASN A 978 -3.58 -23.89 -14.64
CA ASN A 978 -3.47 -25.28 -15.12
C ASN A 978 -4.60 -26.13 -14.54
N ASN A 979 -5.34 -26.82 -15.43
CA ASN A 979 -6.56 -27.55 -15.08
C ASN A 979 -7.57 -26.73 -14.24
N SER A 980 -7.64 -25.41 -14.43
CA SER A 980 -8.55 -24.50 -13.71
C SER A 980 -8.50 -24.59 -12.18
N PHE A 981 -7.34 -24.96 -11.60
CA PHE A 981 -7.12 -24.90 -10.16
C PHE A 981 -7.04 -23.45 -9.65
N ALA A 982 -7.33 -23.23 -8.37
CA ALA A 982 -7.12 -21.93 -7.74
C ALA A 982 -5.62 -21.64 -7.57
N SER A 983 -5.28 -20.37 -7.33
CA SER A 983 -3.91 -19.86 -7.29
C SER A 983 -3.74 -18.84 -6.18
N VAL A 984 -2.60 -18.89 -5.51
CA VAL A 984 -2.20 -17.97 -4.44
C VAL A 984 -0.97 -17.21 -4.92
N ASN A 985 -1.03 -15.89 -4.92
CA ASN A 985 0.10 -15.04 -5.29
C ASN A 985 0.41 -14.03 -4.17
N VAL A 986 1.66 -13.96 -3.72
CA VAL A 986 2.14 -12.98 -2.74
C VAL A 986 3.12 -12.04 -3.43
N ASN A 987 2.87 -10.72 -3.37
CA ASN A 987 3.84 -9.73 -3.80
C ASN A 987 4.83 -9.44 -2.66
N ILE A 988 6.12 -9.64 -2.92
CA ILE A 988 7.23 -9.39 -1.99
C ILE A 988 7.56 -7.89 -1.91
N GLY A 989 7.21 -7.12 -2.96
CA GLY A 989 7.59 -5.72 -3.11
C GLY A 989 9.03 -5.53 -3.61
N PRO A 990 9.57 -4.30 -3.53
CA PRO A 990 8.91 -3.09 -3.01
C PRO A 990 7.84 -2.51 -3.96
N GLY A 991 7.92 -2.79 -5.26
CA GLY A 991 6.96 -2.32 -6.26
C GLY A 991 5.61 -3.05 -6.25
N GLU A 992 4.65 -2.50 -6.99
CA GLU A 992 3.30 -3.05 -7.11
C GLU A 992 3.09 -3.83 -8.41
N CYS A 993 2.01 -4.62 -8.48
CA CYS A 993 1.53 -5.28 -9.69
C CYS A 993 0.09 -4.87 -10.00
N GLU A 994 -0.21 -4.49 -11.24
CA GLU A 994 -1.57 -4.30 -11.73
C GLU A 994 -2.12 -5.64 -12.22
N TRP A 995 -3.31 -6.00 -11.73
CA TRP A 995 -4.03 -7.23 -12.02
C TRP A 995 -5.33 -6.95 -12.77
N PHE A 996 -5.67 -7.88 -13.67
CA PHE A 996 -6.92 -7.94 -14.39
C PHE A 996 -7.47 -9.36 -14.30
N GLY A 997 -8.79 -9.52 -14.16
CA GLY A 997 -9.43 -10.84 -14.09
C GLY A 997 -10.84 -10.85 -14.68
N VAL A 998 -11.25 -11.97 -15.28
CA VAL A 998 -12.57 -12.17 -15.89
C VAL A 998 -13.18 -13.47 -15.31
N PRO A 999 -14.46 -13.46 -14.85
CA PRO A 999 -15.08 -14.64 -14.25
C PRO A 999 -15.13 -15.86 -15.18
N TYR A 1000 -15.18 -17.05 -14.58
CA TYR A 1000 -15.12 -18.34 -15.28
C TYR A 1000 -16.19 -18.47 -16.39
N GLU A 1001 -17.38 -17.93 -16.16
CA GLU A 1001 -18.51 -18.00 -17.09
C GLU A 1001 -18.26 -17.32 -18.44
N TYR A 1002 -17.21 -16.48 -18.53
CA TYR A 1002 -16.86 -15.69 -19.72
C TYR A 1002 -15.57 -16.16 -20.42
N TRP A 1003 -14.89 -17.21 -19.93
CA TRP A 1003 -13.70 -17.74 -20.63
C TRP A 1003 -13.95 -18.19 -22.08
N PRO A 1004 -15.12 -18.76 -22.46
CA PRO A 1004 -15.37 -19.15 -23.86
C PRO A 1004 -15.44 -17.95 -24.81
N ALA A 1005 -16.00 -16.83 -24.33
CA ALA A 1005 -16.05 -15.59 -25.11
C ALA A 1005 -14.63 -15.03 -25.36
N LEU A 1006 -13.75 -15.06 -24.35
CA LEU A 1006 -12.33 -14.71 -24.53
C LEU A 1006 -11.60 -15.69 -25.46
N ALA A 1007 -11.85 -17.00 -25.36
CA ALA A 1007 -11.27 -18.00 -26.25
C ALA A 1007 -11.70 -17.77 -27.71
N LYS A 1008 -12.96 -17.40 -27.94
CA LYS A 1008 -13.45 -16.94 -29.25
C LYS A 1008 -12.75 -15.66 -29.70
N MET A 1009 -12.64 -14.63 -28.86
CA MET A 1009 -11.97 -13.37 -29.21
C MET A 1009 -10.49 -13.55 -29.56
N CYS A 1010 -9.79 -14.51 -28.95
CA CYS A 1010 -8.45 -14.93 -29.33
C CYS A 1010 -8.45 -15.67 -30.68
N LYS A 1011 -9.35 -16.64 -30.89
CA LYS A 1011 -9.51 -17.36 -32.16
C LYS A 1011 -9.80 -16.43 -33.35
N ASP A 1012 -10.69 -15.46 -33.16
CA ASP A 1012 -11.05 -14.42 -34.13
C ASP A 1012 -9.86 -13.50 -34.49
N ARG A 1013 -8.80 -13.49 -33.66
CA ARG A 1013 -7.52 -12.77 -33.85
C ARG A 1013 -6.37 -13.70 -34.27
N ASN A 1014 -6.65 -14.96 -34.61
CA ASN A 1014 -5.69 -16.02 -34.91
C ASN A 1014 -4.67 -16.28 -33.77
N ILE A 1015 -5.15 -16.25 -32.52
CA ILE A 1015 -4.37 -16.53 -31.31
C ILE A 1015 -4.91 -17.82 -30.64
N ASP A 1016 -4.01 -18.77 -30.35
CA ASP A 1016 -4.34 -19.93 -29.49
C ASP A 1016 -4.57 -19.45 -28.05
N PHE A 1017 -5.77 -19.70 -27.51
CA PHE A 1017 -6.16 -19.29 -26.15
C PHE A 1017 -5.35 -19.97 -25.04
N LEU A 1018 -4.92 -21.22 -25.25
CA LEU A 1018 -4.21 -22.04 -24.24
C LEU A 1018 -2.68 -21.95 -24.36
N ARG A 1019 -2.15 -21.67 -25.57
CA ARG A 1019 -0.70 -21.63 -25.87
C ARG A 1019 -0.15 -20.25 -26.21
N GLY A 1020 -0.99 -19.33 -26.67
CA GLY A 1020 -0.59 -17.99 -27.09
C GLY A 1020 -0.26 -17.07 -25.91
N ALA A 1021 0.62 -16.11 -26.13
CA ALA A 1021 0.84 -15.01 -25.19
C ALA A 1021 -0.02 -13.81 -25.63
N TRP A 1022 -1.11 -13.54 -24.92
CA TRP A 1022 -2.08 -12.49 -25.28
C TRP A 1022 -2.37 -11.50 -24.16
N TRP A 1023 -2.75 -10.27 -24.53
CA TRP A 1023 -3.09 -9.15 -23.65
C TRP A 1023 -4.40 -8.51 -24.10
N PRO A 1024 -5.53 -8.73 -23.40
CA PRO A 1024 -6.81 -8.15 -23.77
C PRO A 1024 -6.79 -6.62 -23.72
N SER A 1025 -7.36 -5.99 -24.75
CA SER A 1025 -7.67 -4.55 -24.72
C SER A 1025 -8.93 -4.32 -23.90
N VAL A 1026 -8.89 -3.41 -22.92
CA VAL A 1026 -10.06 -3.02 -22.11
C VAL A 1026 -11.21 -2.51 -22.99
N ALA A 1027 -10.90 -1.80 -24.08
CA ALA A 1027 -11.90 -1.35 -25.04
C ALA A 1027 -12.58 -2.50 -25.80
N ASP A 1028 -11.88 -3.60 -26.05
CA ASP A 1028 -12.46 -4.80 -26.67
C ASP A 1028 -13.33 -5.59 -25.68
N LEU A 1029 -12.95 -5.65 -24.40
CA LEU A 1029 -13.77 -6.26 -23.34
C LEU A 1029 -15.11 -5.52 -23.20
N ILE A 1030 -15.06 -4.19 -23.12
CA ILE A 1030 -16.25 -3.32 -23.06
C ILE A 1030 -17.09 -3.41 -24.34
N LYS A 1031 -16.46 -3.61 -25.50
CA LYS A 1031 -17.17 -3.79 -26.78
C LYS A 1031 -17.85 -5.17 -26.91
N ALA A 1032 -17.39 -6.17 -26.16
CA ALA A 1032 -17.93 -7.52 -26.12
C ALA A 1032 -18.83 -7.77 -24.88
N ASP A 1033 -19.18 -6.71 -24.15
CA ASP A 1033 -19.97 -6.72 -22.90
C ASP A 1033 -19.43 -7.70 -21.85
N LEU A 1034 -18.09 -7.89 -21.81
CA LEU A 1034 -17.42 -8.78 -20.88
C LEU A 1034 -17.08 -8.07 -19.56
N PRO A 1035 -17.61 -8.53 -18.41
CA PRO A 1035 -17.30 -7.94 -17.13
C PRO A 1035 -15.91 -8.38 -16.63
N PHE A 1036 -15.15 -7.44 -16.08
CA PHE A 1036 -13.78 -7.67 -15.65
C PHE A 1036 -13.44 -6.92 -14.35
N TYR A 1037 -12.58 -7.52 -13.53
CA TYR A 1037 -11.94 -6.88 -12.40
C TYR A 1037 -10.65 -6.19 -12.82
N ARG A 1038 -10.31 -5.10 -12.12
CA ARG A 1038 -9.00 -4.44 -12.20
C ARG A 1038 -8.59 -3.94 -10.81
N PHE A 1039 -7.35 -4.18 -10.40
CA PHE A 1039 -6.82 -3.70 -9.12
C PHE A 1039 -5.30 -3.73 -9.05
N THR A 1040 -4.74 -3.00 -8.10
CA THR A 1040 -3.30 -2.96 -7.80
C THR A 1040 -3.00 -3.82 -6.56
N GLN A 1041 -2.02 -4.72 -6.64
CA GLN A 1041 -1.50 -5.56 -5.55
C GLN A 1041 -0.20 -4.94 -5.01
N ARG A 1042 -0.19 -4.55 -3.73
CA ARG A 1042 0.94 -3.92 -3.06
C ARG A 1042 1.91 -4.94 -2.46
N ALA A 1043 3.06 -4.45 -1.99
CA ALA A 1043 4.00 -5.27 -1.21
C ALA A 1043 3.30 -5.83 0.04
N GLY A 1044 3.33 -7.16 0.20
CA GLY A 1044 2.67 -7.90 1.28
C GLY A 1044 1.23 -8.33 1.00
N ASP A 1045 0.59 -7.86 -0.06
CA ASP A 1045 -0.78 -8.29 -0.40
C ASP A 1045 -0.80 -9.69 -1.01
N VAL A 1046 -1.78 -10.48 -0.60
CA VAL A 1046 -2.04 -11.82 -1.14
C VAL A 1046 -3.23 -11.76 -2.08
N VAL A 1047 -3.03 -12.15 -3.34
CA VAL A 1047 -4.12 -12.36 -4.31
C VAL A 1047 -4.51 -13.82 -4.29
N TRP A 1048 -5.80 -14.06 -4.07
CA TRP A 1048 -6.45 -15.35 -4.29
C TRP A 1048 -7.15 -15.30 -5.64
N VAL A 1049 -6.66 -16.08 -6.61
CA VAL A 1049 -7.38 -16.35 -7.86
C VAL A 1049 -8.15 -17.65 -7.64
N ASN A 1050 -9.48 -17.59 -7.67
CA ASN A 1050 -10.29 -18.80 -7.56
C ASN A 1050 -10.23 -19.58 -8.88
N GLY A 1051 -10.53 -20.88 -8.83
CA GLY A 1051 -10.42 -21.75 -10.00
C GLY A 1051 -11.18 -21.18 -11.20
N GLY A 1052 -10.62 -21.33 -12.40
CA GLY A 1052 -11.28 -20.92 -13.64
C GLY A 1052 -11.38 -19.40 -13.90
N CYS A 1053 -10.93 -18.53 -12.99
CA CYS A 1053 -10.83 -17.10 -13.30
C CYS A 1053 -9.70 -16.84 -14.32
N VAL A 1054 -10.06 -16.32 -15.49
CA VAL A 1054 -9.07 -15.89 -16.50
C VAL A 1054 -8.39 -14.63 -15.98
N HIS A 1055 -7.07 -14.53 -16.06
CA HIS A 1055 -6.37 -13.35 -15.52
C HIS A 1055 -5.06 -13.01 -16.25
N TRP A 1056 -4.62 -11.76 -16.11
CA TRP A 1056 -3.33 -11.25 -16.62
C TRP A 1056 -2.78 -10.16 -15.68
N VAL A 1057 -1.45 -10.01 -15.67
CA VAL A 1057 -0.75 -9.23 -14.63
C VAL A 1057 0.44 -8.47 -15.23
N GLN A 1058 0.63 -7.21 -14.82
CA GLN A 1058 1.83 -6.41 -15.14
C GLN A 1058 2.43 -5.78 -13.89
N SER A 1059 3.75 -5.87 -13.70
CA SER A 1059 4.45 -5.05 -12.68
C SER A 1059 4.46 -3.57 -13.05
N THR A 1060 4.09 -2.71 -12.11
CA THR A 1060 4.26 -1.25 -12.22
C THR A 1060 5.62 -0.82 -11.68
N GLY A 1061 6.14 -1.52 -10.66
CA GLY A 1061 7.45 -1.27 -10.05
C GLY A 1061 8.48 -2.39 -10.27
N TRP A 1062 9.62 -2.29 -9.58
CA TRP A 1062 10.54 -3.41 -9.36
C TRP A 1062 10.04 -4.21 -8.17
N CYS A 1063 9.69 -5.47 -8.37
CA CYS A 1063 9.17 -6.33 -7.33
C CYS A 1063 9.50 -7.80 -7.59
N ASN A 1064 9.41 -8.61 -6.55
CA ASN A 1064 9.33 -10.06 -6.70
C ASN A 1064 7.91 -10.53 -6.34
N ASN A 1065 7.46 -11.63 -6.92
CA ASN A 1065 6.26 -12.35 -6.45
C ASN A 1065 6.61 -13.82 -6.22
N VAL A 1066 5.89 -14.48 -5.32
CA VAL A 1066 5.81 -15.94 -5.27
C VAL A 1066 4.38 -16.41 -5.50
N ALA A 1067 4.21 -17.53 -6.20
CA ALA A 1067 2.91 -18.15 -6.42
C ALA A 1067 2.96 -19.68 -6.47
N TRP A 1068 1.80 -20.29 -6.25
CA TRP A 1068 1.54 -21.73 -6.39
C TRP A 1068 0.03 -21.97 -6.51
N ASN A 1069 -0.36 -23.14 -7.03
CA ASN A 1069 -1.77 -23.53 -7.09
C ASN A 1069 -2.25 -24.23 -5.82
N VAL A 1070 -3.56 -24.18 -5.60
CA VAL A 1070 -4.25 -24.97 -4.57
C VAL A 1070 -5.55 -25.53 -5.15
N GLY A 1071 -5.95 -26.71 -4.69
CA GLY A 1071 -7.24 -27.33 -5.01
C GLY A 1071 -8.17 -27.31 -3.81
N PRO A 1072 -9.02 -26.27 -3.65
CA PRO A 1072 -10.13 -26.26 -2.73
C PRO A 1072 -10.92 -27.58 -2.74
N MET A 1073 -11.19 -28.14 -1.56
CA MET A 1073 -12.04 -29.32 -1.38
C MET A 1073 -13.53 -28.99 -1.61
N THR A 1074 -13.89 -28.58 -2.83
CA THR A 1074 -15.24 -28.17 -3.25
C THR A 1074 -15.68 -28.89 -4.51
N ALA A 1075 -17.00 -29.07 -4.67
CA ALA A 1075 -17.58 -29.72 -5.85
C ALA A 1075 -17.34 -28.93 -7.14
N ASN A 1076 -17.38 -27.60 -7.07
CA ASN A 1076 -17.15 -26.74 -8.24
C ASN A 1076 -15.70 -26.86 -8.73
N GLN A 1077 -14.72 -26.86 -7.81
CA GLN A 1077 -13.30 -26.98 -8.19
C GLN A 1077 -13.02 -28.31 -8.93
N ILE A 1078 -13.59 -29.43 -8.50
CA ILE A 1078 -13.40 -30.70 -9.22
C ILE A 1078 -14.14 -30.72 -10.57
N GLU A 1079 -15.33 -30.13 -10.67
CA GLU A 1079 -16.07 -30.01 -11.94
C GLU A 1079 -15.31 -29.18 -12.97
N MET A 1080 -14.79 -28.02 -12.56
CA MET A 1080 -13.97 -27.15 -13.41
C MET A 1080 -12.65 -27.84 -13.82
N ALA A 1081 -12.02 -28.61 -12.94
CA ALA A 1081 -10.79 -29.32 -13.25
C ALA A 1081 -10.99 -30.52 -14.21
N LEU A 1082 -12.09 -31.27 -14.05
CA LEU A 1082 -12.50 -32.31 -14.99
C LEU A 1082 -12.91 -31.71 -16.35
N THR A 1083 -13.59 -30.56 -16.35
CA THR A 1083 -13.96 -29.82 -17.58
C THR A 1083 -12.74 -29.31 -18.33
N ALA A 1084 -11.79 -28.69 -17.61
CA ALA A 1084 -10.53 -28.25 -18.18
C ALA A 1084 -9.69 -29.43 -18.71
N TYR A 1085 -9.69 -30.57 -18.02
CA TYR A 1085 -9.02 -31.79 -18.51
C TYR A 1085 -9.62 -32.29 -19.83
N GLU A 1086 -10.94 -32.36 -19.94
CA GLU A 1086 -11.63 -32.77 -21.17
C GLU A 1086 -11.43 -31.76 -22.32
N TRP A 1087 -11.43 -30.45 -22.02
CA TRP A 1087 -11.16 -29.40 -23.00
C TRP A 1087 -9.71 -29.44 -23.50
N ASN A 1088 -8.74 -29.62 -22.60
CA ASN A 1088 -7.33 -29.81 -22.93
C ASN A 1088 -7.14 -31.02 -23.87
N ARG A 1089 -7.76 -32.16 -23.54
CA ARG A 1089 -7.77 -33.39 -24.34
C ARG A 1089 -8.27 -33.18 -25.77
N LEU A 1090 -9.29 -32.34 -25.97
CA LEU A 1090 -9.82 -32.01 -27.30
C LEU A 1090 -8.92 -31.07 -28.10
N ASN A 1091 -8.21 -30.15 -27.41
CA ASN A 1091 -7.32 -29.17 -28.03
C ASN A 1091 -5.87 -29.68 -28.17
N SER A 1092 -5.62 -30.98 -27.99
CA SER A 1092 -4.27 -31.60 -27.94
C SER A 1092 -3.32 -30.88 -26.98
N TYR A 1093 -3.84 -30.38 -25.87
CA TYR A 1093 -3.10 -29.69 -24.82
C TYR A 1093 -2.91 -30.63 -23.63
N ARG A 1094 -1.72 -30.61 -23.02
CA ARG A 1094 -1.43 -31.48 -21.88
C ARG A 1094 -2.00 -30.92 -20.59
N SER A 1095 -2.90 -31.66 -19.96
CA SER A 1095 -3.22 -31.46 -18.55
C SER A 1095 -1.99 -31.76 -17.70
N LEU A 1096 -1.56 -30.81 -16.85
CA LEU A 1096 -0.47 -31.04 -15.90
C LEU A 1096 -0.96 -31.81 -14.67
N VAL A 1097 -2.25 -31.68 -14.32
CA VAL A 1097 -2.87 -32.43 -13.24
C VAL A 1097 -3.48 -33.72 -13.83
N PRO A 1098 -2.99 -34.91 -13.42
CA PRO A 1098 -3.54 -36.20 -13.86
C PRO A 1098 -4.83 -36.47 -13.08
N MET A 1099 -5.97 -36.19 -13.70
CA MET A 1099 -7.25 -36.13 -13.01
C MET A 1099 -7.80 -37.50 -12.59
N GLN A 1100 -7.48 -38.59 -13.30
CA GLN A 1100 -7.85 -39.94 -12.84
C GLN A 1100 -7.03 -40.32 -11.62
N HIS A 1101 -5.70 -40.24 -11.72
CA HIS A 1101 -4.78 -40.50 -10.61
C HIS A 1101 -5.11 -39.67 -9.37
N LEU A 1102 -5.39 -38.38 -9.53
CA LEU A 1102 -5.82 -37.50 -8.43
C LEU A 1102 -7.11 -37.98 -7.78
N CYS A 1103 -8.15 -38.31 -8.56
CA CYS A 1103 -9.42 -38.77 -8.00
C CYS A 1103 -9.30 -40.14 -7.30
N TRP A 1104 -8.44 -41.03 -7.78
CA TRP A 1104 -8.11 -42.29 -7.09
C TRP A 1104 -7.34 -42.07 -5.78
N ALA A 1105 -6.39 -41.14 -5.74
CA ALA A 1105 -5.67 -40.79 -4.52
C ALA A 1105 -6.59 -40.11 -3.48
N LEU A 1106 -7.44 -39.18 -3.91
CA LEU A 1106 -8.48 -38.58 -3.06
C LEU A 1106 -9.43 -39.65 -2.51
N ALA A 1107 -9.79 -40.66 -3.31
CA ALA A 1107 -10.65 -41.75 -2.85
C ALA A 1107 -9.98 -42.70 -1.84
N LYS A 1108 -8.65 -42.81 -1.89
CA LYS A 1108 -7.84 -43.64 -0.98
C LYS A 1108 -7.62 -42.96 0.38
N ASP A 1109 -7.30 -41.66 0.35
CA ASP A 1109 -6.76 -40.94 1.52
C ASP A 1109 -7.70 -39.87 2.12
N VAL A 1110 -8.80 -39.50 1.45
CA VAL A 1110 -9.72 -38.42 1.88
C VAL A 1110 -11.14 -38.93 2.14
N ARG A 1111 -11.74 -38.43 3.22
CA ARG A 1111 -13.12 -38.70 3.64
C ARG A 1111 -14.01 -37.51 3.33
N PHE A 1112 -15.13 -37.73 2.64
CA PHE A 1112 -16.01 -36.66 2.16
C PHE A 1112 -17.40 -36.70 2.81
N SER A 1113 -17.87 -35.55 3.30
CA SER A 1113 -19.25 -35.32 3.75
C SER A 1113 -20.10 -34.55 2.73
N ASN A 1114 -19.48 -33.88 1.75
CA ASN A 1114 -20.20 -33.16 0.70
C ASN A 1114 -20.67 -34.12 -0.40
N GLN A 1115 -21.99 -34.32 -0.51
CA GLN A 1115 -22.62 -35.23 -1.48
C GLN A 1115 -22.21 -34.96 -2.93
N LYS A 1116 -22.16 -33.69 -3.36
CA LYS A 1116 -21.87 -33.33 -4.77
C LYS A 1116 -20.42 -33.67 -5.12
N LEU A 1117 -19.47 -33.32 -4.25
CA LEU A 1117 -18.06 -33.66 -4.40
C LEU A 1117 -17.83 -35.18 -4.36
N TYR A 1118 -18.46 -35.89 -3.42
CA TYR A 1118 -18.43 -37.36 -3.37
C TYR A 1118 -18.95 -38.00 -4.66
N ASN A 1119 -20.12 -37.54 -5.16
CA ASN A 1119 -20.72 -38.07 -6.40
C ASN A 1119 -19.79 -37.86 -7.60
N ASN A 1120 -19.17 -36.67 -7.74
CA ASN A 1120 -18.27 -36.37 -8.84
C ASN A 1120 -17.04 -37.28 -8.85
N ILE A 1121 -16.44 -37.51 -7.67
CA ILE A 1121 -15.32 -38.45 -7.52
C ILE A 1121 -15.77 -39.89 -7.77
N LYS A 1122 -16.85 -40.38 -7.12
CA LYS A 1122 -17.36 -41.75 -7.30
C LYS A 1122 -17.73 -42.04 -8.76
N ASN A 1123 -18.32 -41.08 -9.48
CA ASN A 1123 -18.60 -41.22 -10.92
C ASN A 1123 -17.31 -41.28 -11.75
N MET A 1124 -16.26 -40.52 -11.42
CA MET A 1124 -14.93 -40.67 -12.01
C MET A 1124 -14.41 -42.11 -11.78
N LEU A 1125 -14.45 -42.60 -10.53
CA LEU A 1125 -13.99 -43.95 -10.19
C LEU A 1125 -14.75 -45.05 -10.95
N ILE A 1126 -16.08 -44.96 -11.08
CA ILE A 1126 -16.91 -45.94 -11.82
C ILE A 1126 -16.42 -46.03 -13.27
N ARG A 1127 -16.25 -44.87 -13.93
CA ARG A 1127 -15.78 -44.78 -15.33
C ARG A 1127 -14.36 -45.30 -15.50
N SER A 1128 -13.45 -44.93 -14.60
CA SER A 1128 -12.05 -45.35 -14.63
C SER A 1128 -11.90 -46.86 -14.39
N LEU A 1129 -12.57 -47.42 -13.37
CA LEU A 1129 -12.56 -48.85 -13.07
C LEU A 1129 -13.16 -49.68 -14.22
N ALA A 1130 -14.33 -49.29 -14.72
CA ALA A 1130 -14.99 -49.96 -15.84
C ALA A 1130 -14.10 -49.96 -17.09
N TYR A 1131 -13.53 -48.81 -17.46
CA TYR A 1131 -12.66 -48.68 -18.64
C TYR A 1131 -11.35 -49.47 -18.50
N CYS A 1132 -10.74 -49.52 -17.31
CA CYS A 1132 -9.59 -50.39 -17.06
C CYS A 1132 -9.93 -51.87 -17.28
N GLN A 1133 -11.08 -52.35 -16.79
CA GLN A 1133 -11.52 -53.73 -17.02
C GLN A 1133 -11.80 -53.99 -18.51
N MET A 1134 -12.52 -53.08 -19.18
CA MET A 1134 -12.80 -53.18 -20.62
C MET A 1134 -11.52 -53.26 -21.46
N LEU A 1135 -10.49 -52.46 -21.13
CA LEU A 1135 -9.18 -52.55 -21.79
C LEU A 1135 -8.49 -53.90 -21.56
N VAL A 1136 -8.55 -54.44 -20.34
CA VAL A 1136 -7.94 -55.74 -19.99
C VAL A 1136 -8.66 -56.90 -20.71
N ASP A 1137 -9.99 -56.90 -20.70
CA ASP A 1137 -10.84 -57.88 -21.40
C ASP A 1137 -10.56 -57.87 -22.92
N PHE A 1138 -10.45 -56.68 -23.51
CA PHE A 1138 -10.12 -56.51 -24.93
C PHE A 1138 -8.69 -56.98 -25.24
N VAL A 1139 -7.68 -56.56 -24.46
CA VAL A 1139 -6.28 -56.96 -24.69
C VAL A 1139 -6.12 -58.47 -24.57
N GLY A 1140 -6.72 -59.10 -23.56
CA GLY A 1140 -6.69 -60.56 -23.37
C GLY A 1140 -7.39 -61.36 -24.49
N THR A 1141 -8.20 -60.70 -25.32
CA THR A 1141 -8.89 -61.31 -26.48
C THR A 1141 -8.19 -60.98 -27.81
N ALA A 1142 -7.62 -59.78 -27.93
CA ALA A 1142 -7.13 -59.22 -29.20
C ALA A 1142 -5.60 -59.30 -29.37
N MET A 1143 -4.82 -59.50 -28.30
CA MET A 1143 -3.35 -59.53 -28.34
C MET A 1143 -2.81 -60.88 -27.87
N LYS A 1144 -1.69 -61.32 -28.47
CA LYS A 1144 -1.02 -62.59 -28.09
C LYS A 1144 -0.08 -62.45 -26.89
N SER A 1145 0.28 -61.23 -26.52
CA SER A 1145 1.21 -60.93 -25.43
C SER A 1145 0.46 -60.76 -24.09
N PRO A 1146 0.87 -61.45 -23.01
CA PRO A 1146 0.20 -61.32 -21.72
C PRO A 1146 0.48 -59.95 -21.09
N ILE A 1147 -0.53 -59.40 -20.41
CA ILE A 1147 -0.40 -58.19 -19.59
C ILE A 1147 0.55 -58.48 -18.42
N LYS A 1148 1.54 -57.60 -18.22
CA LYS A 1148 2.54 -57.74 -17.15
C LYS A 1148 2.22 -56.79 -15.99
N MET A 1149 2.20 -57.30 -14.77
CA MET A 1149 2.15 -56.44 -13.59
C MET A 1149 3.46 -55.68 -13.42
N GLN A 1150 3.38 -54.35 -13.33
CA GLN A 1150 4.49 -53.48 -12.94
C GLN A 1150 3.96 -52.43 -11.97
N GLN A 1151 3.97 -52.77 -10.67
CA GLN A 1151 3.41 -51.92 -9.62
C GLN A 1151 4.04 -50.51 -9.60
N LYS A 1152 3.20 -49.50 -9.40
CA LYS A 1152 3.63 -48.10 -9.33
C LYS A 1152 4.56 -47.86 -8.14
N GLN A 1153 5.72 -47.27 -8.38
CA GLN A 1153 6.67 -46.94 -7.31
C GLN A 1153 6.22 -45.70 -6.51
N LYS A 1154 6.61 -45.62 -5.23
CA LYS A 1154 6.29 -44.47 -4.38
C LYS A 1154 7.02 -43.21 -4.89
N GLY A 1155 6.28 -42.17 -5.22
CA GLY A 1155 6.80 -40.93 -5.82
C GLY A 1155 6.91 -40.97 -7.35
N GLU A 1156 6.52 -42.07 -8.00
CA GLU A 1156 6.46 -42.17 -9.46
C GLU A 1156 5.36 -41.24 -10.01
N CYS A 1157 5.72 -40.38 -10.97
CA CYS A 1157 4.77 -39.47 -11.61
C CYS A 1157 3.65 -40.21 -12.34
N ALA A 1158 2.53 -39.53 -12.60
CA ALA A 1158 1.50 -40.04 -13.51
C ALA A 1158 2.03 -40.09 -14.95
N HIS A 1159 1.56 -41.07 -15.73
CA HIS A 1159 2.03 -41.31 -17.09
C HIS A 1159 1.15 -40.63 -18.13
N TYR A 1160 1.77 -40.25 -19.24
CA TYR A 1160 1.14 -39.52 -20.34
C TYR A 1160 1.53 -40.17 -21.68
N CYS A 1161 0.63 -40.15 -22.65
CA CYS A 1161 0.87 -40.73 -23.97
C CYS A 1161 1.91 -39.90 -24.75
N HIS A 1162 2.94 -40.57 -25.28
CA HIS A 1162 4.02 -39.95 -26.05
C HIS A 1162 3.54 -39.17 -27.29
N LEU A 1163 2.41 -39.55 -27.90
CA LEU A 1163 1.91 -38.94 -29.16
C LEU A 1163 0.82 -37.89 -28.97
N CYS A 1164 -0.01 -38.00 -27.92
CA CYS A 1164 -1.18 -37.12 -27.73
C CYS A 1164 -1.33 -36.54 -26.32
N GLU A 1165 -0.34 -36.76 -25.44
CA GLU A 1165 -0.21 -36.19 -24.09
C GLU A 1165 -1.41 -36.33 -23.14
N ILE A 1166 -2.37 -37.21 -23.44
CA ILE A 1166 -3.42 -37.64 -22.51
C ILE A 1166 -2.84 -38.48 -21.37
N GLU A 1167 -3.41 -38.39 -20.17
CA GLU A 1167 -3.11 -39.27 -19.04
C GLU A 1167 -3.35 -40.74 -19.43
N VAL A 1168 -2.43 -41.63 -19.02
CA VAL A 1168 -2.55 -43.09 -19.20
C VAL A 1168 -2.59 -43.73 -17.82
N PHE A 1169 -3.79 -43.97 -17.33
CA PHE A 1169 -4.03 -44.52 -15.99
C PHE A 1169 -4.11 -46.06 -16.01
N ASN A 1170 -3.43 -46.69 -15.06
CA ASN A 1170 -3.33 -48.14 -14.83
C ASN A 1170 -2.77 -48.99 -15.99
N ILE A 1171 -3.45 -49.04 -17.13
CA ILE A 1171 -3.11 -49.90 -18.27
C ILE A 1171 -2.24 -49.13 -19.26
N LEU A 1172 -0.95 -49.43 -19.27
CA LEU A 1172 0.07 -48.74 -20.07
C LEU A 1172 0.44 -49.58 -21.30
N PHE A 1173 0.32 -49.03 -22.50
CA PHE A 1173 0.89 -49.63 -23.70
C PHE A 1173 2.32 -49.08 -23.87
N VAL A 1174 3.34 -49.93 -23.85
CA VAL A 1174 4.74 -49.50 -23.92
C VAL A 1174 5.49 -50.11 -25.09
N LYS A 1175 6.34 -49.29 -25.71
CA LYS A 1175 7.19 -49.66 -26.85
C LYS A 1175 8.54 -48.98 -26.71
N GLU A 1176 9.61 -49.66 -27.08
CA GLU A 1176 10.95 -49.06 -27.09
C GLU A 1176 11.13 -48.23 -28.37
N ILE A 1177 11.59 -46.99 -28.21
CA ILE A 1177 11.95 -46.09 -29.31
C ILE A 1177 13.30 -45.45 -28.98
N SER A 1178 14.29 -45.66 -29.86
CA SER A 1178 15.64 -45.10 -29.74
C SER A 1178 16.31 -45.36 -28.37
N GLY A 1179 16.27 -46.62 -27.91
CA GLY A 1179 16.88 -47.03 -26.63
C GLY A 1179 16.12 -46.58 -25.38
N LYS A 1180 14.86 -46.12 -25.52
CA LYS A 1180 14.04 -45.62 -24.40
C LYS A 1180 12.61 -46.14 -24.50
N TRP A 1181 12.10 -46.69 -23.42
CA TRP A 1181 10.69 -47.06 -23.30
C TRP A 1181 9.79 -45.83 -23.33
N LYS A 1182 8.74 -45.89 -24.14
CA LYS A 1182 7.73 -44.85 -24.34
C LYS A 1182 6.35 -45.40 -24.02
N ILE A 1183 5.50 -44.58 -23.42
CA ILE A 1183 4.15 -44.94 -22.97
C ILE A 1183 3.10 -44.36 -23.93
N PHE A 1184 2.06 -45.12 -24.21
CA PHE A 1184 1.00 -44.79 -25.16
C PHE A 1184 -0.37 -45.10 -24.55
N CYS A 1185 -1.39 -44.32 -24.93
CA CYS A 1185 -2.78 -44.66 -24.67
C CYS A 1185 -3.29 -45.68 -25.70
N PHE A 1186 -4.37 -46.37 -25.35
CA PHE A 1186 -5.03 -47.35 -26.21
C PHE A 1186 -5.31 -46.84 -27.65
N LYS A 1187 -5.88 -45.63 -27.80
CA LYS A 1187 -6.10 -44.98 -29.11
C LYS A 1187 -4.84 -44.91 -29.98
N CYS A 1188 -3.70 -44.60 -29.38
CA CYS A 1188 -2.44 -44.47 -30.10
C CYS A 1188 -1.81 -45.82 -30.42
N ALA A 1189 -1.89 -46.80 -29.52
CA ALA A 1189 -1.43 -48.17 -29.78
C ALA A 1189 -2.28 -48.87 -30.86
N LYS A 1190 -3.62 -48.80 -30.76
CA LYS A 1190 -4.57 -49.33 -31.76
C LYS A 1190 -4.35 -48.76 -33.17
N ARG A 1191 -3.89 -47.51 -33.28
CA ARG A 1191 -3.54 -46.86 -34.56
C ARG A 1191 -2.16 -47.22 -35.12
N ASN A 1192 -1.27 -47.82 -34.33
CA ASN A 1192 0.13 -48.10 -34.69
C ASN A 1192 0.50 -49.57 -34.47
N ASN A 1193 -0.46 -50.47 -34.74
CA ASN A 1193 -0.38 -51.93 -34.57
C ASN A 1193 -0.18 -52.40 -33.10
N LEU A 1194 -1.21 -53.00 -32.50
CA LEU A 1194 -1.20 -53.40 -31.08
C LEU A 1194 -0.13 -54.43 -30.72
N ASP A 1195 0.13 -55.41 -31.60
CA ASP A 1195 1.08 -56.50 -31.34
C ASP A 1195 2.54 -56.01 -31.17
N GLU A 1196 2.85 -54.76 -31.56
CA GLU A 1196 4.16 -54.13 -31.37
C GLU A 1196 4.34 -53.46 -29.98
N TYR A 1197 3.36 -53.61 -29.09
CA TYR A 1197 3.37 -53.03 -27.73
C TYR A 1197 3.36 -54.12 -26.65
N VAL A 1198 4.11 -53.88 -25.57
CA VAL A 1198 3.97 -54.62 -24.31
C VAL A 1198 2.92 -53.89 -23.47
N VAL A 1199 1.96 -54.63 -22.90
CA VAL A 1199 0.94 -54.04 -22.00
C VAL A 1199 1.34 -54.25 -20.55
N LEU A 1200 1.37 -53.16 -19.78
CA LEU A 1200 1.68 -53.16 -18.35
C LEU A 1200 0.45 -52.74 -17.53
N GLN A 1201 0.28 -53.32 -16.34
CA GLN A 1201 -0.73 -52.93 -15.37
C GLN A 1201 -0.08 -52.40 -14.08
N GLN A 1202 -0.41 -51.17 -13.69
CA GLN A 1202 0.19 -50.48 -12.52
C GLN A 1202 -0.44 -50.87 -11.18
N TYR A 1203 -1.74 -51.15 -11.17
CA TYR A 1203 -2.54 -51.41 -9.98
C TYR A 1203 -3.31 -52.72 -10.16
N PRO A 1204 -3.19 -53.69 -9.23
CA PRO A 1204 -4.02 -54.88 -9.23
C PRO A 1204 -5.50 -54.46 -9.03
N PHE A 1205 -6.44 -55.18 -9.64
CA PHE A 1205 -7.86 -54.83 -9.52
C PHE A 1205 -8.31 -54.90 -8.07
N GLU A 1206 -7.78 -55.83 -7.29
CA GLU A 1206 -8.04 -56.01 -5.87
C GLU A 1206 -7.74 -54.74 -5.04
N GLU A 1207 -6.72 -53.95 -5.40
CA GLU A 1207 -6.47 -52.65 -4.74
C GLU A 1207 -7.49 -51.60 -5.17
N LEU A 1208 -7.78 -51.51 -6.48
CA LEU A 1208 -8.76 -50.54 -7.00
C LEU A 1208 -10.17 -50.82 -6.48
N GLN A 1209 -10.58 -52.08 -6.42
CA GLN A 1209 -11.81 -52.55 -5.80
C GLN A 1209 -11.87 -52.16 -4.31
N LEU A 1210 -10.81 -52.45 -3.56
CA LEU A 1210 -10.74 -52.12 -2.13
C LEU A 1210 -10.83 -50.62 -1.85
N ILE A 1211 -10.19 -49.78 -2.67
CA ILE A 1211 -10.33 -48.31 -2.58
C ILE A 1211 -11.76 -47.90 -2.96
N PHE A 1212 -12.30 -48.43 -4.05
CA PHE A 1212 -13.61 -48.08 -4.59
C PHE A 1212 -14.77 -48.40 -3.63
N ASP A 1213 -14.75 -49.55 -2.96
CA ASP A 1213 -15.81 -49.98 -2.04
C ASP A 1213 -15.67 -49.38 -0.64
N ARG A 1214 -14.45 -49.01 -0.23
CA ARG A 1214 -14.22 -48.20 0.98
C ARG A 1214 -14.54 -46.72 0.78
N PHE A 1215 -14.55 -46.23 -0.47
CA PHE A 1215 -14.91 -44.86 -0.79
C PHE A 1215 -16.43 -44.66 -0.64
N GLN A 1216 -16.83 -44.22 0.55
CA GLN A 1216 -18.22 -44.03 0.97
C GLN A 1216 -18.43 -42.63 1.55
N LEU A 1217 -19.64 -42.08 1.35
CA LEU A 1217 -20.03 -40.78 1.90
C LEU A 1217 -20.09 -40.83 3.43
N GLN A 1218 -19.43 -39.88 4.10
CA GLN A 1218 -19.52 -39.73 5.55
C GLN A 1218 -20.77 -38.94 5.92
N ILE A 1219 -21.83 -39.65 6.33
CA ILE A 1219 -23.02 -39.04 6.93
C ILE A 1219 -22.64 -38.49 8.31
N THR A 1220 -22.34 -37.20 8.38
CA THR A 1220 -22.24 -36.47 9.64
C THR A 1220 -23.61 -36.45 10.29
N LYS A 1221 -23.79 -37.19 11.40
CA LYS A 1221 -24.96 -37.03 12.27
C LYS A 1221 -25.08 -35.54 12.63
N PRO A 1222 -26.29 -34.94 12.62
CA PRO A 1222 -26.46 -33.57 13.06
C PRO A 1222 -26.02 -33.46 14.53
N THR A 1223 -25.02 -32.63 14.80
CA THR A 1223 -24.62 -32.32 16.17
C THR A 1223 -25.80 -31.63 16.84
N VAL A 1224 -26.36 -32.24 17.88
CA VAL A 1224 -27.35 -31.56 18.72
C VAL A 1224 -26.59 -30.44 19.45
N ILE A 1225 -26.82 -29.21 19.01
CA ILE A 1225 -26.34 -28.02 19.71
C ILE A 1225 -27.27 -27.82 20.91
N CYS A 1226 -26.70 -27.93 22.10
CA CYS A 1226 -27.34 -27.72 23.39
C CYS A 1226 -26.69 -26.52 24.07
#